data_AF-A0A6I6A2Q7-F1
#
_entry.id   AF-A0A6I6A2Q7-F1
#
_cell.length_a   1.000
_cell.length_b   1.000
_cell.length_c   1.000
_cell.angle_alpha   90.00
_cell.angle_beta   90.00
_cell.angle_gamma   90.00
#
_symmetry.space_group_name_H-M   'P 1'
#
loop_
_entity.id
_entity.type
_entity.pdbx_description
1 polymer ?
#
loop_
_entity_poly.entity_id
_entity_poly.type
_entity_poly.pdbx_seq_one_letter_code
_entity_poly.pdbx_strand_id
1 'polypeptide(L)'
;MVSRTRGRARSAVSAGVAAAALAVAGAVPAAGSLIGDGSFDDGPGAWVAYGHEGEVDTSTGALCVDVPAGSAQYGVGVVLNGVAIEQGSTYTLSYTASATTDVTIRALIGQNGAPYGTVLDTSPALTSTPTPVEEVFTATASYPATATDESPEGQIAFQLGGFTDEAWTFCLDDVELSSDAELLPHTSFAEGLGPWGLYGASDPRFADGEMCVDLPGGQSNPWDAGLAFTGLPVEEGENYVLSFTARTTPATPVRVIVGEAGGAYRTAFEQASAPLGTEATTLDYPFTSSLTFPAEGEAPGQLAFHLGKTGAYEFCISEVSLTTSATPPPPYEPDTGPRVRVNQVGYLPHGPKRATVVTDATQALPWQLLDASGETVAEGTTTPAGHDESSDADVHVVDFSDVDVTGEGFTLVADGETSRPFAIAADLYEQLRYDALNYFYLARSGTPIEAEIVGEEYAREAGHVGVPPNKGDTDVPCIGPREYYDGWTCDYTLDVTGGWYDAGDHGKYVVNGGISVAQLLSTYERTLTAGSAREGALGDSTLRLPERGNGVPDVLDEARWELEWMLKMVAPAGEYAGLVHHKIHDEGWTGLPLMPADDPQVRSLHRPSTAATLNLAAVAAQGARLFREYDAAFADTLLAAARDAYAAAQAHPDVYAPVEAGSDGGGPYDDRDVRDEFYWAAAELFVTTGEEQYAADVTGSPLHTADVFGHGGASWGSVGPLARLTLATVPNDLPGVADVRASVVAAADGYLETQAAHAWGSVYSPPGGQYEWGSNSSVANVLVIIATAYDLTGEQRYLDGVLEGLDYLFGRNALNQSYVTGWGSVFSQNQHSRWFAAQLDPALPHPPAGSLAGGPNSMTSTWDPTMQAAFAQGCAPARCYLDEISSWASNEITINWNSVLSWVASFVADHGQAAPVAVAPEVTTQPQGVTAALGATATLTAAASGTPAPTVQWQVRRGAGAWTDVPGATSGTLTVTVTAQEDGARYRAVFTNTAGTATSQEAAVAVQRVAPAVTRHPAAVSARLGSWATFDAAATGYPAPSVRWQVRWFRGPWLPVPFASSSTLRVPVTPLAYGTQYRAVFTNAAGSAATQPAALTVRLGR
;
A
#
# COMPACT_ATOMS: atom_id res chain seq x y z
N MET A 1 45.79 -36.44 -27.69
CA MET A 1 46.30 -37.83 -27.54
C MET A 1 45.17 -38.70 -26.99
N VAL A 2 45.07 -39.93 -27.46
CA VAL A 2 43.94 -40.90 -27.40
C VAL A 2 43.62 -41.44 -26.00
N SER A 3 42.33 -41.72 -25.70
CA SER A 3 41.77 -43.00 -25.16
C SER A 3 40.43 -42.76 -24.42
N ARG A 4 39.25 -43.19 -24.92
CA ARG A 4 38.55 -44.50 -24.71
C ARG A 4 38.29 -44.81 -23.22
N THR A 5 37.10 -45.20 -22.70
CA THR A 5 36.02 -46.08 -23.23
C THR A 5 34.88 -46.30 -22.20
N ARG A 6 33.64 -46.57 -22.70
CA ARG A 6 32.55 -47.48 -22.19
C ARG A 6 31.87 -47.17 -20.84
N GLY A 7 30.55 -47.31 -20.63
CA GLY A 7 29.41 -47.78 -21.44
C GLY A 7 28.34 -48.53 -20.60
N ARG A 8 27.04 -48.34 -20.95
CA ARG A 8 25.88 -49.30 -20.96
C ARG A 8 24.58 -48.59 -20.49
N ALA A 9 23.57 -48.37 -21.34
CA ALA A 9 22.61 -49.30 -21.97
C ALA A 9 21.44 -49.74 -21.07
N ARG A 10 20.21 -49.39 -21.49
CA ARG A 10 18.92 -50.12 -21.38
C ARG A 10 17.94 -49.46 -22.37
N SER A 11 17.69 -50.05 -23.53
CA SER A 11 16.67 -51.07 -23.82
C SER A 11 15.29 -50.47 -24.10
N ALA A 12 14.99 -50.42 -25.39
CA ALA A 12 13.70 -50.10 -25.99
C ALA A 12 12.63 -51.15 -25.68
N VAL A 13 11.38 -50.70 -25.59
CA VAL A 13 10.19 -51.48 -25.90
C VAL A 13 9.42 -50.72 -26.95
N SER A 14 9.23 -51.37 -28.09
CA SER A 14 8.49 -50.93 -29.26
C SER A 14 7.08 -51.51 -29.24
N ALA A 15 6.09 -50.65 -29.49
CA ALA A 15 4.80 -50.98 -30.09
C ALA A 15 4.33 -49.64 -30.71
N GLY A 16 4.10 -49.49 -32.00
CA GLY A 16 3.45 -50.41 -32.93
C GLY A 16 2.33 -49.60 -33.57
N VAL A 17 2.70 -48.84 -34.60
CA VAL A 17 1.86 -47.93 -35.40
C VAL A 17 0.75 -48.71 -36.11
N ALA A 18 -0.47 -48.17 -36.07
CA ALA A 18 -1.45 -48.35 -37.14
C ALA A 18 -2.13 -46.99 -37.39
N ALA A 19 -1.82 -46.44 -38.55
CA ALA A 19 -2.28 -45.17 -39.06
C ALA A 19 -3.77 -45.19 -39.44
N ALA A 20 -4.43 -44.05 -39.29
CA ALA A 20 -5.62 -43.71 -40.06
C ALA A 20 -5.67 -42.21 -40.35
N ALA A 21 -5.47 -41.92 -41.64
CA ALA A 21 -6.03 -40.82 -42.43
C ALA A 21 -5.84 -39.36 -41.99
N LEU A 22 -4.99 -38.68 -42.76
CA LEU A 22 -4.98 -37.23 -42.98
C LEU A 22 -6.40 -36.70 -43.24
N ALA A 23 -6.77 -35.64 -42.51
CA ALA A 23 -7.49 -34.52 -43.08
C ALA A 23 -6.59 -33.30 -42.86
N VAL A 24 -6.05 -32.77 -43.96
CA VAL A 24 -5.31 -31.51 -44.00
C VAL A 24 -6.36 -30.41 -43.82
N ALA A 25 -6.49 -29.89 -42.60
CA ALA A 25 -7.02 -28.56 -42.39
C ALA A 25 -5.85 -27.60 -42.58
N GLY A 26 -5.97 -26.70 -43.56
CA GLY A 26 -4.93 -25.74 -43.91
C GLY A 26 -4.59 -24.86 -42.72
N ALA A 27 -3.30 -24.67 -42.49
CA ALA A 27 -2.82 -23.61 -41.63
C ALA A 27 -3.32 -22.26 -42.17
N VAL A 28 -4.03 -21.51 -41.34
CA VAL A 28 -4.31 -20.09 -41.58
C VAL A 28 -2.96 -19.36 -41.38
N PRO A 29 -2.48 -18.55 -42.34
CA PRO A 29 -1.25 -17.81 -42.16
C PRO A 29 -1.45 -16.70 -41.11
N ALA A 30 -0.43 -16.47 -40.28
CA ALA A 30 -0.36 -15.37 -39.34
C ALA A 30 -0.30 -14.03 -40.09
N ALA A 31 -1.05 -13.03 -39.65
CA ALA A 31 -0.92 -11.66 -40.12
C ALA A 31 0.27 -11.03 -39.38
N GLY A 32 1.43 -11.06 -40.04
CA GLY A 32 2.34 -9.92 -40.12
C GLY A 32 1.86 -9.02 -41.28
N SER A 33 2.58 -7.94 -41.63
CA SER A 33 2.58 -7.46 -43.02
C SER A 33 2.56 -8.68 -43.94
N LEU A 34 1.51 -8.81 -44.77
CA LEU A 34 1.34 -9.99 -45.64
C LEU A 34 2.45 -10.07 -46.70
N ILE A 35 3.34 -9.08 -46.67
CA ILE A 35 4.50 -8.86 -47.50
C ILE A 35 5.72 -8.66 -46.58
N GLY A 36 6.91 -9.07 -47.01
CA GLY A 36 8.14 -8.87 -46.22
C GLY A 36 8.51 -7.39 -46.05
N ASP A 37 9.81 -7.10 -45.91
CA ASP A 37 10.29 -5.71 -45.82
C ASP A 37 9.82 -4.83 -47.01
N GLY A 38 9.13 -3.73 -46.68
CA GLY A 38 8.62 -2.72 -47.58
C GLY A 38 9.22 -1.32 -47.37
N SER A 39 10.21 -1.19 -46.49
CA SER A 39 10.94 0.05 -46.17
C SER A 39 12.20 0.25 -47.01
N PHE A 40 12.65 -0.78 -47.73
CA PHE A 40 13.80 -0.82 -48.65
C PHE A 40 15.16 -0.33 -48.11
N ASP A 41 15.28 -0.03 -46.81
CA ASP A 41 16.51 0.40 -46.13
C ASP A 41 17.66 -0.61 -46.29
N ASP A 42 17.33 -1.90 -46.35
CA ASP A 42 18.29 -3.01 -46.51
C ASP A 42 18.37 -3.55 -47.96
N GLY A 43 17.76 -2.86 -48.92
CA GLY A 43 17.72 -3.25 -50.33
C GLY A 43 16.32 -3.66 -50.83
N PRO A 44 16.18 -4.06 -52.12
CA PRO A 44 14.87 -4.33 -52.71
C PRO A 44 14.18 -5.61 -52.19
N GLY A 45 14.86 -6.43 -51.39
CA GLY A 45 14.29 -7.65 -50.84
C GLY A 45 13.72 -8.61 -51.90
N ALA A 46 12.44 -8.97 -51.74
CA ALA A 46 11.69 -9.83 -52.67
C ALA A 46 11.03 -9.06 -53.83
N TRP A 47 11.12 -7.73 -53.84
CA TRP A 47 10.57 -6.89 -54.90
C TRP A 47 11.39 -6.99 -56.17
N VAL A 48 10.69 -7.11 -57.29
CA VAL A 48 11.30 -7.25 -58.62
C VAL A 48 10.82 -6.12 -59.52
N ALA A 49 11.76 -5.45 -60.18
CA ALA A 49 11.46 -4.53 -61.27
C ALA A 49 11.66 -5.22 -62.63
N TYR A 50 10.80 -4.92 -63.59
CA TYR A 50 10.95 -5.36 -64.98
C TYR A 50 10.81 -4.20 -65.96
N GLY A 51 11.43 -4.33 -67.14
CA GLY A 51 11.30 -3.37 -68.23
C GLY A 51 12.00 -2.02 -68.02
N HIS A 52 12.79 -1.86 -66.96
CA HIS A 52 13.55 -0.65 -66.65
C HIS A 52 14.96 -0.66 -67.28
N GLU A 53 15.62 0.50 -67.28
CA GLU A 53 17.06 0.62 -67.55
C GLU A 53 17.83 0.84 -66.23
N GLY A 54 19.08 0.36 -66.13
CA GLY A 54 19.90 0.50 -64.90
C GLY A 54 19.73 -0.64 -63.88
N GLU A 55 20.31 -0.47 -62.70
CA GLU A 55 20.06 -1.30 -61.51
C GLU A 55 18.96 -0.63 -60.65
N VAL A 56 18.22 -1.42 -59.86
CA VAL A 56 17.28 -0.87 -58.86
C VAL A 56 18.08 -0.15 -57.79
N ASP A 57 17.79 1.14 -57.55
CA ASP A 57 18.49 1.95 -56.54
C ASP A 57 17.66 2.01 -55.25
N THR A 58 18.24 1.60 -54.13
CA THR A 58 17.65 1.72 -52.78
C THR A 58 18.53 2.54 -51.84
N SER A 59 19.55 3.24 -52.37
CA SER A 59 20.54 3.94 -51.55
C SER A 59 19.98 5.13 -50.76
N THR A 60 18.75 5.55 -51.06
CA THR A 60 18.04 6.65 -50.41
C THR A 60 16.98 6.17 -49.42
N GLY A 61 16.89 4.87 -49.14
CA GLY A 61 15.80 4.26 -48.35
C GLY A 61 14.59 3.88 -49.19
N ALA A 62 14.40 4.44 -50.40
CA ALA A 62 13.27 4.10 -51.28
C ALA A 62 13.71 3.26 -52.49
N LEU A 63 12.85 2.35 -52.98
CA LEU A 63 13.07 1.60 -54.22
C LEU A 63 12.79 2.47 -55.45
N CYS A 64 13.85 2.89 -56.13
CA CYS A 64 13.80 3.73 -57.32
C CYS A 64 14.15 2.98 -58.61
N VAL A 65 13.36 3.18 -59.68
CA VAL A 65 13.58 2.62 -61.01
C VAL A 65 13.40 3.66 -62.12
N ASP A 66 14.30 3.62 -63.10
CA ASP A 66 14.23 4.47 -64.30
C ASP A 66 13.28 3.88 -65.35
N VAL A 67 12.24 4.62 -65.69
CA VAL A 67 11.24 4.29 -66.70
C VAL A 67 11.67 4.89 -68.05
N PRO A 68 12.01 4.07 -69.08
CA PRO A 68 12.52 4.59 -70.35
C PRO A 68 11.46 5.35 -71.15
N ALA A 69 11.91 6.37 -71.89
CA ALA A 69 11.09 7.13 -72.82
C ALA A 69 10.46 6.21 -73.89
N GLY A 70 9.14 6.32 -74.08
CA GLY A 70 8.43 5.51 -75.09
C GLY A 70 8.25 4.03 -74.72
N SER A 71 8.40 3.67 -73.44
CA SER A 71 8.02 2.35 -72.92
C SER A 71 6.56 2.03 -73.24
N ALA A 72 6.27 0.75 -73.52
CA ALA A 72 4.89 0.30 -73.74
C ALA A 72 4.05 0.46 -72.47
N GLN A 73 2.74 0.66 -72.60
CA GLN A 73 1.85 0.72 -71.44
C GLN A 73 2.00 -0.53 -70.57
N TYR A 74 2.34 -0.35 -69.29
CA TYR A 74 2.64 -1.42 -68.32
C TYR A 74 3.86 -2.30 -68.66
N GLY A 75 4.66 -1.90 -69.65
CA GLY A 75 5.89 -2.58 -70.05
C GLY A 75 7.03 -2.42 -69.05
N VAL A 76 6.89 -1.52 -68.08
CA VAL A 76 7.75 -1.35 -66.90
C VAL A 76 6.90 -1.53 -65.66
N GLY A 77 7.42 -2.19 -64.63
CA GLY A 77 6.71 -2.30 -63.36
C GLY A 77 7.59 -2.78 -62.22
N VAL A 78 7.13 -2.51 -61.00
CA VAL A 78 7.69 -2.99 -59.73
C VAL A 78 6.65 -3.92 -59.10
N VAL A 79 7.05 -5.15 -58.78
CA VAL A 79 6.12 -6.21 -58.34
C VAL A 79 6.66 -6.97 -57.15
N LEU A 80 5.73 -7.43 -56.32
CA LEU A 80 5.97 -8.42 -55.28
C LEU A 80 5.02 -9.60 -55.51
N ASN A 81 5.59 -10.79 -55.65
CA ASN A 81 4.84 -12.02 -55.86
C ASN A 81 4.71 -12.81 -54.54
N GLY A 82 3.76 -13.74 -54.51
CA GLY A 82 3.53 -14.62 -53.36
C GLY A 82 2.69 -13.99 -52.26
N VAL A 83 1.82 -13.04 -52.62
CA VAL A 83 0.94 -12.34 -51.68
C VAL A 83 -0.35 -13.13 -51.51
N ALA A 84 -0.64 -13.57 -50.28
CA ALA A 84 -1.89 -14.27 -49.96
C ALA A 84 -3.05 -13.28 -49.81
N ILE A 85 -4.19 -13.59 -50.42
CA ILE A 85 -5.45 -12.85 -50.30
C ILE A 85 -6.57 -13.85 -50.03
N GLU A 86 -7.46 -13.52 -49.09
CA GLU A 86 -8.61 -14.32 -48.71
C GLU A 86 -9.92 -13.58 -49.02
N GLN A 87 -10.82 -14.25 -49.75
CA GLN A 87 -12.12 -13.71 -50.09
C GLN A 87 -12.94 -13.35 -48.85
N GLY A 88 -13.46 -12.13 -48.81
CA GLY A 88 -14.32 -11.64 -47.72
C GLY A 88 -13.55 -10.87 -46.65
N SER A 89 -12.23 -11.00 -46.58
CA SER A 89 -11.39 -10.20 -45.69
C SER A 89 -11.23 -8.77 -46.24
N THR A 90 -11.20 -7.79 -45.35
CA THR A 90 -10.87 -6.40 -45.69
C THR A 90 -9.37 -6.21 -45.53
N TYR A 91 -8.77 -5.58 -46.53
CA TYR A 91 -7.34 -5.29 -46.61
C TYR A 91 -7.11 -3.79 -46.79
N THR A 92 -6.00 -3.30 -46.28
CA THR A 92 -5.49 -1.94 -46.52
C THR A 92 -4.12 -2.04 -47.18
N LEU A 93 -3.98 -1.47 -48.38
CA LEU A 93 -2.69 -1.28 -49.04
C LEU A 93 -2.23 0.16 -48.82
N SER A 94 -1.12 0.36 -48.12
CA SER A 94 -0.46 1.65 -47.95
C SER A 94 0.92 1.67 -48.62
N TYR A 95 1.33 2.82 -49.17
CA TYR A 95 2.67 3.05 -49.69
C TYR A 95 2.94 4.54 -49.90
N THR A 96 4.22 4.93 -49.84
CA THR A 96 4.71 6.24 -50.27
C THR A 96 5.27 6.13 -51.69
N ALA A 97 4.82 6.98 -52.62
CA ALA A 97 5.35 6.97 -53.99
C ALA A 97 5.62 8.37 -54.55
N SER A 98 6.62 8.47 -55.42
CA SER A 98 6.94 9.68 -56.18
C SER A 98 7.38 9.36 -57.61
N ALA A 99 7.29 10.37 -58.48
CA ALA A 99 7.73 10.32 -59.86
C ALA A 99 8.41 11.63 -60.24
N THR A 100 9.56 11.61 -60.92
CA THR A 100 10.25 12.86 -61.32
C THR A 100 9.45 13.73 -62.30
N THR A 101 8.38 13.18 -62.88
CA THR A 101 7.42 13.84 -63.76
C THR A 101 6.01 13.52 -63.29
N ASP A 102 5.07 14.46 -63.44
CA ASP A 102 3.66 14.25 -63.10
C ASP A 102 3.05 13.15 -63.99
N VAL A 103 2.68 12.01 -63.38
CA VAL A 103 2.15 10.82 -64.07
C VAL A 103 1.05 10.15 -63.25
N THR A 104 0.20 9.38 -63.91
CA THR A 104 -0.76 8.49 -63.23
C THR A 104 -0.36 7.06 -63.52
N ILE A 105 0.08 6.35 -62.48
CA ILE A 105 0.47 4.94 -62.61
C ILE A 105 -0.73 4.03 -62.32
N ARG A 106 -0.58 2.72 -62.48
CA ARG A 106 -1.57 1.73 -62.03
C ARG A 106 -1.00 0.92 -60.87
N ALA A 107 -1.68 0.89 -59.74
CA ALA A 107 -1.34 0.07 -58.58
C ALA A 107 -2.44 -1.00 -58.42
N LEU A 108 -2.06 -2.28 -58.26
CA LEU A 108 -3.03 -3.37 -58.19
C LEU A 108 -2.60 -4.49 -57.26
N ILE A 109 -3.60 -5.23 -56.79
CA ILE A 109 -3.44 -6.54 -56.14
C ILE A 109 -4.25 -7.56 -56.94
N GLY A 110 -3.58 -8.61 -57.42
CA GLY A 110 -4.19 -9.54 -58.37
C GLY A 110 -3.38 -10.82 -58.57
N GLN A 111 -3.82 -11.63 -59.53
CA GLN A 111 -3.19 -12.90 -59.88
C GLN A 111 -1.94 -12.71 -60.74
N ASN A 112 -0.83 -13.34 -60.35
CA ASN A 112 0.41 -13.44 -61.12
C ASN A 112 0.32 -14.55 -62.20
N GLY A 113 -0.71 -14.48 -63.05
CA GLY A 113 -0.93 -15.46 -64.11
C GLY A 113 -2.36 -15.51 -64.60
N ALA A 114 -2.58 -16.21 -65.72
CA ALA A 114 -3.92 -16.38 -66.29
C ALA A 114 -4.75 -17.44 -65.50
N PRO A 115 -6.06 -17.23 -65.29
CA PRO A 115 -6.82 -16.03 -65.67
C PRO A 115 -6.44 -14.83 -64.78
N TYR A 116 -6.30 -13.64 -65.37
CA TYR A 116 -5.95 -12.44 -64.61
C TYR A 116 -7.19 -11.88 -63.90
N GLY A 117 -7.22 -11.96 -62.57
CA GLY A 117 -8.17 -11.27 -61.70
C GLY A 117 -7.47 -10.27 -60.79
N THR A 118 -8.18 -9.21 -60.38
CA THR A 118 -7.73 -8.24 -59.37
C THR A 118 -8.77 -8.13 -58.26
N VAL A 119 -8.28 -7.88 -57.04
CA VAL A 119 -9.10 -7.50 -55.87
C VAL A 119 -8.96 -6.01 -55.55
N LEU A 120 -7.84 -5.40 -55.97
CA LEU A 120 -7.60 -3.96 -55.94
C LEU A 120 -7.00 -3.54 -57.28
N ASP A 121 -7.46 -2.42 -57.84
CA ASP A 121 -6.97 -1.84 -59.10
C ASP A 121 -7.22 -0.33 -59.11
N THR A 122 -6.19 0.44 -58.79
CA THR A 122 -6.26 1.90 -58.60
C THR A 122 -5.26 2.62 -59.50
N SER A 123 -5.41 3.93 -59.61
CA SER A 123 -4.60 4.75 -60.52
C SER A 123 -4.14 6.05 -59.84
N PRO A 124 -3.16 5.98 -58.91
CA PRO A 124 -2.68 7.14 -58.17
C PRO A 124 -1.94 8.11 -59.09
N ALA A 125 -2.15 9.41 -58.86
CA ALA A 125 -1.39 10.48 -59.51
C ALA A 125 -0.16 10.82 -58.66
N LEU A 126 1.01 10.77 -59.28
CA LEU A 126 2.30 10.99 -58.64
C LEU A 126 2.97 12.26 -59.18
N THR A 127 3.75 12.90 -58.31
CA THR A 127 4.60 14.05 -58.65
C THR A 127 5.99 13.83 -58.06
N SER A 128 6.89 14.80 -58.22
CA SER A 128 8.24 14.73 -57.63
C SER A 128 8.25 14.78 -56.10
N THR A 129 7.12 15.10 -55.46
CA THR A 129 6.98 15.04 -54.00
C THR A 129 6.46 13.65 -53.59
N PRO A 130 7.16 12.94 -52.67
CA PRO A 130 6.65 11.71 -52.07
C PRO A 130 5.25 11.91 -51.52
N THR A 131 4.32 11.07 -51.99
CA THR A 131 2.90 11.15 -51.63
C THR A 131 2.49 9.82 -51.00
N PRO A 132 1.97 9.83 -49.76
CA PRO A 132 1.38 8.64 -49.16
C PRO A 132 0.06 8.32 -49.86
N VAL A 133 -0.15 7.04 -50.15
CA VAL A 133 -1.38 6.50 -50.75
C VAL A 133 -1.86 5.35 -49.87
N GLU A 134 -3.17 5.34 -49.59
CA GLU A 134 -3.83 4.31 -48.79
C GLU A 134 -5.13 3.89 -49.49
N GLU A 135 -5.31 2.58 -49.66
CA GLU A 135 -6.46 1.99 -50.35
C GLU A 135 -7.04 0.82 -49.55
N VAL A 136 -8.28 0.98 -49.08
CA VAL A 136 -9.03 -0.05 -48.34
C VAL A 136 -9.96 -0.80 -49.28
N PHE A 137 -9.90 -2.13 -49.28
CA PHE A 137 -10.73 -2.98 -50.13
C PHE A 137 -11.12 -4.30 -49.46
N THR A 138 -12.34 -4.77 -49.72
CA THR A 138 -12.75 -6.13 -49.34
C THR A 138 -12.49 -7.08 -50.51
N ALA A 139 -11.69 -8.12 -50.28
CA ALA A 139 -11.27 -9.03 -51.32
C ALA A 139 -12.46 -9.82 -51.90
N THR A 140 -12.70 -9.69 -53.20
CA THR A 140 -13.79 -10.38 -53.90
C THR A 140 -13.44 -11.82 -54.31
N ALA A 141 -12.19 -12.23 -54.15
CA ALA A 141 -11.66 -13.55 -54.50
C ALA A 141 -10.39 -13.87 -53.67
N SER A 142 -10.05 -15.15 -53.53
CA SER A 142 -8.83 -15.58 -52.82
C SER A 142 -7.67 -15.86 -53.80
N TYR A 143 -6.45 -15.50 -53.42
CA TYR A 143 -5.20 -15.80 -54.13
C TYR A 143 -4.17 -16.44 -53.17
N PRO A 144 -3.56 -17.59 -53.52
CA PRO A 144 -2.58 -18.23 -52.65
C PRO A 144 -1.21 -17.52 -52.69
N ALA A 145 -0.43 -17.61 -51.61
CA ALA A 145 0.97 -17.15 -51.58
C ALA A 145 1.94 -18.01 -52.41
N THR A 146 1.54 -19.21 -52.81
CA THR A 146 2.35 -20.10 -53.65
C THR A 146 1.50 -20.60 -54.80
N ALA A 147 2.02 -20.49 -56.01
CA ALA A 147 1.31 -20.95 -57.20
C ALA A 147 1.05 -22.46 -57.15
N THR A 148 -0.14 -22.87 -57.57
CA THR A 148 -0.53 -24.28 -57.79
C THR A 148 -0.90 -24.49 -59.26
N ASP A 149 -0.99 -25.75 -59.70
CA ASP A 149 -1.40 -26.09 -61.07
C ASP A 149 -2.81 -25.54 -61.43
N GLU A 150 -3.65 -25.23 -60.43
CA GLU A 150 -5.02 -24.76 -60.59
C GLU A 150 -5.22 -23.27 -60.21
N SER A 151 -4.25 -22.62 -59.57
CA SER A 151 -4.38 -21.22 -59.12
C SER A 151 -3.02 -20.52 -59.10
N PRO A 152 -2.82 -19.46 -59.91
CA PRO A 152 -1.62 -18.62 -59.83
C PRO A 152 -1.55 -17.91 -58.48
N GLU A 153 -0.33 -17.62 -58.02
CA GLU A 153 -0.09 -16.85 -56.80
C GLU A 153 -0.60 -15.42 -56.89
N GLY A 154 -0.86 -14.78 -55.75
CA GLY A 154 -1.16 -13.35 -55.70
C GLY A 154 0.08 -12.47 -55.85
N GLN A 155 -0.12 -11.23 -56.30
CA GLN A 155 0.92 -10.22 -56.43
C GLN A 155 0.40 -8.82 -56.08
N ILE A 156 1.30 -7.96 -55.60
CA ILE A 156 1.18 -6.49 -55.64
C ILE A 156 1.98 -6.01 -56.85
N ALA A 157 1.39 -5.12 -57.66
CA ALA A 157 2.07 -4.59 -58.84
C ALA A 157 1.83 -3.10 -59.06
N PHE A 158 2.92 -2.36 -59.24
CA PHE A 158 2.96 -0.99 -59.72
C PHE A 158 3.38 -0.98 -61.18
N GLN A 159 2.46 -0.64 -62.09
CA GLN A 159 2.70 -0.67 -63.52
C GLN A 159 2.90 0.76 -64.05
N LEU A 160 4.08 0.99 -64.64
CA LEU A 160 4.68 2.32 -64.83
C LEU A 160 4.89 2.73 -66.30
N GLY A 161 4.89 1.80 -67.26
CA GLY A 161 5.19 2.14 -68.67
C GLY A 161 4.07 2.90 -69.39
N GLY A 162 4.42 3.71 -70.41
CA GLY A 162 3.49 4.28 -71.40
C GLY A 162 2.80 5.61 -71.08
N PHE A 163 3.26 6.35 -70.06
CA PHE A 163 2.61 7.59 -69.62
C PHE A 163 3.26 8.88 -70.14
N THR A 164 4.53 8.84 -70.55
CA THR A 164 5.30 10.03 -70.98
C THR A 164 6.17 9.75 -72.21
N ASP A 165 6.41 10.79 -73.00
CA ASP A 165 7.35 10.76 -74.15
C ASP A 165 8.83 10.97 -73.71
N GLU A 166 9.06 11.29 -72.43
CA GLU A 166 10.37 11.48 -71.81
C GLU A 166 10.62 10.42 -70.72
N ALA A 167 11.89 10.11 -70.45
CA ALA A 167 12.27 9.19 -69.38
C ALA A 167 12.07 9.84 -68.00
N TRP A 168 11.73 9.05 -66.99
CA TRP A 168 11.45 9.51 -65.64
C TRP A 168 11.76 8.42 -64.61
N THR A 169 11.91 8.79 -63.35
CA THR A 169 12.21 7.85 -62.26
C THR A 169 10.99 7.70 -61.36
N PHE A 170 10.61 6.46 -61.05
CA PHE A 170 9.61 6.11 -60.03
C PHE A 170 10.32 5.69 -58.76
N CYS A 171 9.93 6.22 -57.62
CA CYS A 171 10.41 5.77 -56.32
C CYS A 171 9.23 5.33 -55.44
N LEU A 172 9.39 4.19 -54.79
CA LEU A 172 8.42 3.54 -53.92
C LEU A 172 9.04 3.29 -52.56
N ASP A 173 8.28 3.56 -51.51
CA ASP A 173 8.71 3.40 -50.12
C ASP A 173 7.51 3.03 -49.23
N ASP A 174 7.79 2.60 -48.00
CA ASP A 174 6.80 2.30 -46.95
C ASP A 174 5.62 1.40 -47.40
N VAL A 175 5.89 0.35 -48.19
CA VAL A 175 4.79 -0.49 -48.72
C VAL A 175 4.31 -1.49 -47.67
N GLU A 176 3.02 -1.46 -47.37
CA GLU A 176 2.40 -2.35 -46.39
C GLU A 176 1.05 -2.88 -46.89
N LEU A 177 0.75 -4.15 -46.60
CA LEU A 177 -0.54 -4.76 -46.84
C LEU A 177 -1.02 -5.45 -45.55
N SER A 178 -2.04 -4.89 -44.92
CA SER A 178 -2.64 -5.37 -43.67
C SER A 178 -4.08 -5.88 -43.89
N SER A 179 -4.61 -6.69 -42.97
CA SER A 179 -5.97 -7.25 -43.04
C SER A 179 -6.70 -7.25 -41.70
N ASP A 180 -8.03 -7.17 -41.73
CA ASP A 180 -8.89 -7.34 -40.55
C ASP A 180 -9.45 -8.79 -40.48
N ALA A 181 -8.59 -9.77 -40.19
CA ALA A 181 -8.94 -11.19 -40.21
C ALA A 181 -9.33 -11.69 -38.82
N GLU A 182 -10.45 -12.42 -38.73
CA GLU A 182 -10.89 -13.10 -37.49
C GLU A 182 -10.01 -14.32 -37.19
N LEU A 183 -9.44 -14.36 -35.98
CA LEU A 183 -8.55 -15.43 -35.53
C LEU A 183 -9.28 -16.55 -34.79
N LEU A 184 -10.50 -16.32 -34.30
CA LEU A 184 -11.26 -17.32 -33.56
C LEU A 184 -12.10 -18.19 -34.50
N PRO A 185 -11.96 -19.53 -34.43
CA PRO A 185 -12.77 -20.44 -35.24
C PRO A 185 -14.24 -20.54 -34.78
N HIS A 186 -14.59 -19.93 -33.64
CA HIS A 186 -15.92 -19.98 -33.05
C HIS A 186 -16.18 -18.74 -32.19
N THR A 187 -17.05 -17.85 -32.69
CA THR A 187 -17.28 -16.50 -32.16
C THR A 187 -18.64 -16.31 -31.47
N SER A 188 -19.57 -17.26 -31.57
CA SER A 188 -20.91 -17.16 -30.96
C SER A 188 -21.19 -18.31 -30.01
N PHE A 189 -21.70 -18.01 -28.83
CA PHE A 189 -22.02 -19.00 -27.78
C PHE A 189 -23.52 -19.34 -27.69
N ALA A 190 -24.33 -18.99 -28.68
CA ALA A 190 -25.79 -19.18 -28.64
C ALA A 190 -26.22 -20.66 -28.57
N GLU A 191 -25.47 -21.57 -29.20
CA GLU A 191 -25.86 -22.98 -29.37
C GLU A 191 -24.85 -23.99 -28.76
N GLY A 192 -23.66 -23.53 -28.33
CA GLY A 192 -22.61 -24.41 -27.80
C GLY A 192 -21.30 -23.69 -27.50
N LEU A 193 -20.33 -24.41 -26.90
CA LEU A 193 -18.97 -23.91 -26.64
C LEU A 193 -18.02 -24.04 -27.85
N GLY A 194 -18.35 -24.88 -28.83
CA GLY A 194 -17.42 -25.18 -29.92
C GLY A 194 -16.08 -25.75 -29.39
N PRO A 195 -14.92 -25.22 -29.82
CA PRO A 195 -13.59 -25.67 -29.36
C PRO A 195 -13.16 -25.05 -28.02
N TRP A 196 -13.96 -24.20 -27.40
CA TRP A 196 -13.61 -23.55 -26.14
C TRP A 196 -13.63 -24.53 -24.96
N GLY A 197 -12.60 -24.43 -24.11
CA GLY A 197 -12.50 -25.15 -22.85
C GLY A 197 -13.16 -24.36 -21.72
N LEU A 198 -14.01 -25.04 -20.93
CA LEU A 198 -14.61 -24.51 -19.70
C LEU A 198 -14.14 -25.35 -18.51
N TYR A 199 -13.72 -24.70 -17.42
CA TYR A 199 -13.25 -25.37 -16.20
C TYR A 199 -13.60 -24.55 -14.96
N GLY A 200 -13.65 -25.21 -13.80
CA GLY A 200 -13.90 -24.55 -12.50
C GLY A 200 -15.31 -23.96 -12.30
N ALA A 201 -16.23 -24.17 -13.25
CA ALA A 201 -17.60 -23.65 -13.24
C ALA A 201 -18.66 -24.76 -13.29
N SER A 202 -19.93 -24.39 -13.14
CA SER A 202 -21.06 -25.32 -13.39
C SER A 202 -21.12 -25.79 -14.85
N ASP A 203 -21.97 -26.78 -15.13
CA ASP A 203 -22.33 -27.12 -16.51
C ASP A 203 -22.93 -25.88 -17.22
N PRO A 204 -22.55 -25.59 -18.48
CA PRO A 204 -23.02 -24.41 -19.20
C PRO A 204 -24.50 -24.54 -19.60
N ARG A 205 -25.23 -23.44 -19.47
CA ARG A 205 -26.62 -23.29 -19.90
C ARG A 205 -26.70 -22.40 -21.13
N PHE A 206 -27.36 -22.86 -22.18
CA PHE A 206 -27.57 -22.10 -23.41
C PHE A 206 -29.03 -21.65 -23.49
N ALA A 207 -29.25 -20.34 -23.42
CA ALA A 207 -30.58 -19.74 -23.50
C ALA A 207 -30.46 -18.30 -24.03
N ASP A 208 -31.50 -17.82 -24.72
CA ASP A 208 -31.63 -16.43 -25.15
C ASP A 208 -30.43 -15.86 -25.96
N GLY A 209 -29.67 -16.73 -26.63
CA GLY A 209 -28.52 -16.35 -27.47
C GLY A 209 -27.18 -16.26 -26.73
N GLU A 210 -27.12 -16.65 -25.45
CA GLU A 210 -25.91 -16.63 -24.63
C GLU A 210 -25.65 -17.97 -23.94
N MET A 211 -24.39 -18.17 -23.53
CA MET A 211 -23.97 -19.23 -22.63
C MET A 211 -23.77 -18.66 -21.23
N CYS A 212 -24.44 -19.25 -20.24
CA CYS A 212 -24.35 -18.87 -18.84
C CYS A 212 -23.78 -20.01 -17.98
N VAL A 213 -22.94 -19.67 -17.02
CA VAL A 213 -22.38 -20.58 -16.02
C VAL A 213 -22.48 -19.98 -14.62
N ASP A 214 -22.79 -20.82 -13.63
CA ASP A 214 -22.73 -20.43 -12.22
C ASP A 214 -21.31 -20.69 -11.69
N LEU A 215 -20.74 -19.67 -11.06
CA LEU A 215 -19.49 -19.76 -10.31
C LEU A 215 -19.84 -19.82 -8.83
N PRO A 216 -19.46 -20.90 -8.10
CA PRO A 216 -19.87 -21.08 -6.72
C PRO A 216 -19.14 -20.15 -5.73
N GLY A 217 -18.14 -19.39 -6.18
CA GLY A 217 -17.24 -18.61 -5.32
C GLY A 217 -16.28 -19.49 -4.53
N GLY A 218 -15.46 -18.87 -3.68
CA GLY A 218 -14.44 -19.53 -2.87
C GLY A 218 -13.20 -19.97 -3.66
N GLN A 219 -12.96 -19.40 -4.85
CA GLN A 219 -11.70 -19.57 -5.58
C GLN A 219 -10.63 -18.63 -5.00
N SER A 220 -9.38 -19.06 -5.01
CA SER A 220 -8.24 -18.27 -4.51
C SER A 220 -7.61 -17.43 -5.62
N ASN A 221 -7.67 -17.88 -6.87
CA ASN A 221 -7.08 -17.18 -8.01
C ASN A 221 -8.08 -16.94 -9.14
N PRO A 222 -7.89 -15.88 -9.96
CA PRO A 222 -8.71 -15.63 -11.14
C PRO A 222 -8.74 -16.80 -12.14
N TRP A 223 -7.65 -17.57 -12.25
CA TRP A 223 -7.53 -18.70 -13.18
C TRP A 223 -7.94 -20.05 -12.58
N ASP A 224 -8.55 -20.10 -11.39
CA ASP A 224 -9.09 -21.35 -10.83
C ASP A 224 -10.35 -21.83 -11.58
N ALA A 225 -11.03 -20.90 -12.27
CA ALA A 225 -12.15 -21.14 -13.17
C ALA A 225 -12.01 -20.27 -14.42
N GLY A 226 -12.50 -20.73 -15.57
CA GLY A 226 -12.38 -19.95 -16.78
C GLY A 226 -12.95 -20.58 -18.04
N LEU A 227 -13.06 -19.74 -19.07
CA LEU A 227 -13.40 -20.07 -20.44
C LEU A 227 -12.23 -19.69 -21.33
N ALA A 228 -11.62 -20.66 -22.03
CA ALA A 228 -10.39 -20.41 -22.78
C ALA A 228 -10.36 -21.12 -24.14
N PHE A 229 -9.75 -20.47 -25.12
CA PHE A 229 -9.41 -21.04 -26.42
C PHE A 229 -7.89 -21.02 -26.59
N THR A 230 -7.31 -22.19 -26.88
CA THR A 230 -5.86 -22.36 -27.08
C THR A 230 -5.58 -22.70 -28.53
N GLY A 231 -4.47 -22.17 -29.05
CA GLY A 231 -4.02 -22.35 -30.42
C GLY A 231 -4.14 -21.08 -31.25
N LEU A 232 -3.99 -19.91 -30.61
CA LEU A 232 -4.06 -18.61 -31.26
C LEU A 232 -2.67 -18.15 -31.71
N PRO A 233 -2.45 -17.90 -33.00
CA PRO A 233 -1.26 -17.18 -33.46
C PRO A 233 -1.37 -15.71 -33.06
N VAL A 234 -0.36 -15.19 -32.37
CA VAL A 234 -0.17 -13.77 -32.07
C VAL A 234 1.25 -13.41 -32.47
N GLU A 235 1.45 -12.29 -33.14
CA GLU A 235 2.75 -11.87 -33.66
C GLU A 235 3.15 -10.52 -33.05
N GLU A 236 4.44 -10.37 -32.75
CA GLU A 236 5.01 -9.11 -32.26
C GLU A 236 4.91 -8.00 -33.32
N GLY A 237 4.49 -6.81 -32.90
CA GLY A 237 4.31 -5.63 -33.75
C GLY A 237 2.92 -5.51 -34.40
N GLU A 238 2.10 -6.57 -34.34
CA GLU A 238 0.80 -6.61 -34.99
C GLU A 238 -0.31 -6.07 -34.10
N ASN A 239 -1.31 -5.44 -34.75
CA ASN A 239 -2.45 -4.85 -34.06
C ASN A 239 -3.63 -5.81 -34.07
N TYR A 240 -4.37 -5.82 -32.97
CA TYR A 240 -5.52 -6.68 -32.76
C TYR A 240 -6.67 -5.89 -32.13
N VAL A 241 -7.89 -6.36 -32.32
CA VAL A 241 -9.07 -5.91 -31.60
C VAL A 241 -9.76 -7.12 -30.98
N LEU A 242 -9.75 -7.19 -29.64
CA LEU A 242 -10.55 -8.15 -28.89
C LEU A 242 -11.92 -7.54 -28.60
N SER A 243 -12.99 -8.13 -29.13
CA SER A 243 -14.36 -7.74 -28.84
C SER A 243 -15.11 -8.88 -28.17
N PHE A 244 -15.91 -8.61 -27.14
CA PHE A 244 -16.82 -9.60 -26.59
C PHE A 244 -18.06 -8.97 -25.96
N THR A 245 -19.17 -9.71 -25.98
CA THR A 245 -20.44 -9.31 -25.35
C THR A 245 -20.76 -10.24 -24.20
N ALA A 246 -20.74 -9.71 -22.98
CA ALA A 246 -20.95 -10.48 -21.76
C ALA A 246 -21.70 -9.70 -20.67
N ARG A 247 -22.19 -10.41 -19.67
CA ARG A 247 -22.79 -9.87 -18.43
C ARG A 247 -22.47 -10.76 -17.24
N THR A 248 -22.56 -10.17 -16.05
CA THR A 248 -22.41 -10.89 -14.78
C THR A 248 -23.56 -10.58 -13.83
N THR A 249 -23.95 -11.52 -12.98
CA THR A 249 -24.99 -11.29 -11.96
C THR A 249 -24.58 -11.88 -10.61
N PRO A 250 -24.31 -11.06 -9.57
CA PRO A 250 -24.29 -9.58 -9.59
C PRO A 250 -23.18 -9.01 -10.50
N ALA A 251 -23.17 -7.70 -10.73
CA ALA A 251 -22.10 -7.02 -11.47
C ALA A 251 -20.73 -7.38 -10.85
N THR A 252 -19.88 -8.02 -11.64
CA THR A 252 -18.61 -8.60 -11.24
C THR A 252 -17.65 -8.49 -12.42
N PRO A 253 -16.48 -7.87 -12.25
CA PRO A 253 -15.52 -7.74 -13.33
C PRO A 253 -14.81 -9.08 -13.62
N VAL A 254 -14.41 -9.27 -14.87
CA VAL A 254 -13.74 -10.49 -15.34
C VAL A 254 -12.36 -10.15 -15.88
N ARG A 255 -11.35 -10.96 -15.54
CA ARG A 255 -10.01 -10.81 -16.12
C ARG A 255 -9.98 -11.46 -17.49
N VAL A 256 -9.47 -10.76 -18.48
CA VAL A 256 -9.39 -11.25 -19.88
C VAL A 256 -7.96 -11.08 -20.37
N ILE A 257 -7.39 -12.14 -20.95
CA ILE A 257 -6.03 -12.13 -21.48
C ILE A 257 -5.97 -12.67 -22.91
N VAL A 258 -5.06 -12.12 -23.70
CA VAL A 258 -4.48 -12.77 -24.88
C VAL A 258 -3.01 -13.01 -24.57
N GLY A 259 -2.59 -14.27 -24.48
CA GLY A 259 -1.28 -14.60 -23.94
C GLY A 259 -0.85 -16.04 -24.15
N GLU A 260 0.21 -16.43 -23.47
CA GLU A 260 0.77 -17.78 -23.51
C GLU A 260 -0.06 -18.78 -22.68
N ALA A 261 -0.44 -19.91 -23.29
CA ALA A 261 -1.02 -21.02 -22.56
C ALA A 261 0.04 -21.71 -21.67
N GLY A 262 -0.30 -22.03 -20.41
CA GLY A 262 0.51 -22.94 -19.59
C GLY A 262 1.35 -22.32 -18.46
N GLY A 263 1.10 -21.06 -18.09
CA GLY A 263 1.47 -20.55 -16.75
C GLY A 263 2.75 -19.74 -16.62
N ALA A 264 3.41 -19.36 -17.72
CA ALA A 264 4.48 -18.35 -17.69
C ALA A 264 3.93 -16.90 -17.71
N TYR A 265 2.61 -16.73 -17.85
CA TYR A 265 1.86 -15.46 -17.79
C TYR A 265 2.36 -14.34 -18.69
N ARG A 266 3.05 -14.67 -19.79
CA ARG A 266 3.35 -13.68 -20.82
C ARG A 266 2.06 -13.33 -21.56
N THR A 267 1.69 -12.05 -21.57
CA THR A 267 0.46 -11.56 -22.19
C THR A 267 0.79 -10.53 -23.26
N ALA A 268 0.22 -10.71 -24.46
CA ALA A 268 0.19 -9.68 -25.48
C ALA A 268 -0.86 -8.61 -25.14
N PHE A 269 -1.92 -9.02 -24.45
CA PHE A 269 -2.96 -8.15 -23.92
C PHE A 269 -3.47 -8.69 -22.59
N GLU A 270 -3.72 -7.77 -21.66
CA GLU A 270 -4.39 -8.08 -20.41
C GLU A 270 -5.34 -6.94 -20.02
N GLN A 271 -6.61 -7.30 -19.84
CA GLN A 271 -7.57 -6.51 -19.09
C GLN A 271 -7.80 -7.21 -17.74
N ALA A 272 -7.18 -6.68 -16.69
CA ALA A 272 -7.26 -7.29 -15.35
C ALA A 272 -8.69 -7.23 -14.78
N SER A 273 -9.44 -6.18 -15.11
CA SER A 273 -10.82 -5.98 -14.68
C SER A 273 -11.68 -5.45 -15.84
N ALA A 274 -12.29 -6.34 -16.62
CA ALA A 274 -13.26 -5.95 -17.64
C ALA A 274 -14.58 -5.57 -16.95
N PRO A 275 -15.10 -4.34 -17.15
CA PRO A 275 -16.23 -3.82 -16.38
C PRO A 275 -17.57 -4.40 -16.85
N LEU A 276 -17.90 -5.59 -16.35
CA LEU A 276 -19.17 -6.27 -16.67
C LEU A 276 -20.25 -5.94 -15.63
N GLY A 277 -21.40 -5.50 -16.14
CA GLY A 277 -22.63 -5.27 -15.36
C GLY A 277 -23.64 -6.40 -15.50
N THR A 278 -24.84 -6.20 -14.94
CA THR A 278 -25.97 -7.12 -15.08
C THR A 278 -26.61 -7.10 -16.46
N GLU A 279 -26.33 -6.08 -17.26
CA GLU A 279 -26.76 -5.96 -18.64
C GLU A 279 -25.62 -6.39 -19.58
N ALA A 280 -25.98 -7.13 -20.64
CA ALA A 280 -25.02 -7.55 -21.66
C ALA A 280 -24.39 -6.32 -22.31
N THR A 281 -23.08 -6.21 -22.20
CA THR A 281 -22.29 -5.09 -22.71
C THR A 281 -21.23 -5.62 -23.65
N THR A 282 -21.10 -5.00 -24.81
CA THR A 282 -19.99 -5.25 -25.75
C THR A 282 -18.79 -4.42 -25.32
N LEU A 283 -17.64 -5.06 -25.14
CA LEU A 283 -16.38 -4.42 -24.79
C LEU A 283 -15.37 -4.68 -25.91
N ASP A 284 -14.74 -3.61 -26.38
CA ASP A 284 -13.75 -3.64 -27.46
C ASP A 284 -12.40 -3.16 -26.93
N TYR A 285 -11.36 -3.95 -27.14
CA TYR A 285 -10.00 -3.69 -26.68
C TYR A 285 -9.03 -3.78 -27.86
N PRO A 286 -8.69 -2.64 -28.49
CA PRO A 286 -7.60 -2.59 -29.45
C PRO A 286 -6.26 -2.67 -28.72
N PHE A 287 -5.31 -3.45 -29.24
CA PHE A 287 -3.96 -3.55 -28.69
C PHE A 287 -2.93 -3.90 -29.76
N THR A 288 -1.68 -3.48 -29.55
CA THR A 288 -0.52 -3.95 -30.34
C THR A 288 0.22 -4.98 -29.51
N SER A 289 0.49 -6.15 -30.08
CA SER A 289 1.25 -7.17 -29.36
C SER A 289 2.73 -6.84 -29.31
N SER A 290 3.34 -6.90 -28.14
CA SER A 290 4.80 -6.83 -27.96
C SER A 290 5.47 -8.22 -27.96
N LEU A 291 4.70 -9.28 -28.22
CA LEU A 291 5.14 -10.67 -28.09
C LEU A 291 4.60 -11.54 -29.23
N THR A 292 5.38 -12.56 -29.63
CA THR A 292 4.90 -13.63 -30.51
C THR A 292 4.50 -14.88 -29.71
N PHE A 293 3.32 -15.41 -29.99
CA PHE A 293 2.84 -16.71 -29.54
C PHE A 293 2.45 -17.60 -30.75
N PRO A 294 3.02 -18.81 -30.89
CA PRO A 294 2.66 -19.70 -31.98
C PRO A 294 1.26 -20.32 -31.78
N ALA A 295 0.61 -20.75 -32.87
CA ALA A 295 -0.65 -21.49 -32.79
C ALA A 295 -0.47 -22.93 -32.26
N GLU A 296 0.70 -23.54 -32.41
CA GLU A 296 1.01 -24.90 -31.92
C GLU A 296 2.40 -24.93 -31.28
N GLY A 297 2.61 -25.80 -30.29
CA GLY A 297 3.92 -25.97 -29.64
C GLY A 297 3.83 -26.19 -28.13
N GLU A 298 4.96 -26.02 -27.44
CA GLU A 298 5.02 -26.11 -25.96
C GLU A 298 4.39 -24.89 -25.26
N ALA A 299 4.22 -23.77 -25.99
CA ALA A 299 3.74 -22.49 -25.49
C ALA A 299 2.79 -21.81 -26.50
N PRO A 300 1.64 -22.44 -26.84
CA PRO A 300 0.73 -21.88 -27.83
C PRO A 300 -0.01 -20.64 -27.28
N GLY A 301 -0.41 -19.72 -28.16
CA GLY A 301 -1.22 -18.58 -27.76
C GLY A 301 -2.64 -18.99 -27.32
N GLN A 302 -3.23 -18.20 -26.42
CA GLN A 302 -4.51 -18.44 -25.78
C GLN A 302 -5.25 -17.12 -25.51
N LEU A 303 -6.57 -17.17 -25.69
CA LEU A 303 -7.52 -16.17 -25.21
C LEU A 303 -8.25 -16.82 -24.05
N ALA A 304 -8.20 -16.20 -22.87
CA ALA A 304 -8.83 -16.72 -21.67
C ALA A 304 -9.62 -15.64 -20.93
N PHE A 305 -10.85 -15.99 -20.58
CA PHE A 305 -11.66 -15.33 -19.57
C PHE A 305 -11.42 -16.06 -18.24
N HIS A 306 -10.74 -15.39 -17.32
CA HIS A 306 -10.45 -15.88 -15.98
C HIS A 306 -11.59 -15.48 -15.02
N LEU A 307 -12.33 -16.49 -14.55
CA LEU A 307 -13.63 -16.37 -13.87
C LEU A 307 -13.58 -16.73 -12.37
N GLY A 308 -12.43 -17.06 -11.81
CA GLY A 308 -12.30 -17.35 -10.38
C GLY A 308 -12.52 -16.09 -9.52
N LYS A 309 -13.38 -16.19 -8.49
CA LYS A 309 -13.65 -15.13 -7.51
C LYS A 309 -13.92 -15.70 -6.12
N THR A 310 -13.83 -14.86 -5.09
CA THR A 310 -14.26 -15.25 -3.74
C THR A 310 -15.80 -15.29 -3.65
N GLY A 311 -16.47 -14.32 -4.26
CA GLY A 311 -17.94 -14.24 -4.35
C GLY A 311 -18.53 -15.16 -5.41
N ALA A 312 -19.73 -15.70 -5.14
CA ALA A 312 -20.50 -16.44 -6.14
C ALA A 312 -21.19 -15.48 -7.11
N TYR A 313 -21.18 -15.80 -8.40
CA TYR A 313 -21.84 -15.01 -9.45
C TYR A 313 -22.19 -15.88 -10.67
N GLU A 314 -23.11 -15.41 -11.49
CA GLU A 314 -23.37 -15.96 -12.82
C GLU A 314 -22.57 -15.16 -13.86
N PHE A 315 -21.88 -15.85 -14.76
CA PHE A 315 -21.24 -15.26 -15.94
C PHE A 315 -21.98 -15.71 -17.18
N CYS A 316 -22.38 -14.76 -18.04
CA CYS A 316 -22.95 -15.05 -19.34
C CYS A 316 -22.19 -14.33 -20.46
N ILE A 317 -21.99 -15.02 -21.58
CA ILE A 317 -21.32 -14.49 -22.77
C ILE A 317 -22.09 -14.93 -24.02
N SER A 318 -22.31 -14.01 -24.95
CA SER A 318 -23.01 -14.29 -26.21
C SER A 318 -22.05 -14.39 -27.38
N GLU A 319 -21.08 -13.48 -27.48
CA GLU A 319 -20.18 -13.35 -28.62
C GLU A 319 -18.78 -12.94 -28.19
N VAL A 320 -17.78 -13.39 -28.95
CA VAL A 320 -16.36 -13.04 -28.82
C VAL A 320 -15.72 -13.02 -30.20
N SER A 321 -14.85 -12.07 -30.45
CA SER A 321 -14.12 -11.87 -31.69
C SER A 321 -12.70 -11.40 -31.36
N LEU A 322 -11.70 -11.91 -32.07
CA LEU A 322 -10.34 -11.40 -32.01
C LEU A 322 -9.86 -11.23 -33.44
N THR A 323 -9.89 -10.00 -33.93
CA THR A 323 -9.45 -9.68 -35.29
C THR A 323 -8.07 -9.06 -35.28
N THR A 324 -7.28 -9.30 -36.31
CA THR A 324 -6.15 -8.41 -36.64
C THR A 324 -6.69 -7.04 -37.04
N SER A 325 -5.88 -6.00 -36.96
CA SER A 325 -6.26 -4.64 -37.37
C SER A 325 -5.14 -3.97 -38.16
N ALA A 326 -5.52 -3.29 -39.23
CA ALA A 326 -4.60 -2.44 -39.99
C ALA A 326 -4.15 -1.19 -39.23
N THR A 327 -4.90 -0.77 -38.21
CA THR A 327 -4.67 0.50 -37.51
C THR A 327 -4.17 0.22 -36.10
N PRO A 328 -3.10 0.89 -35.63
CA PRO A 328 -2.69 0.78 -34.24
C PRO A 328 -3.77 1.32 -33.30
N PRO A 329 -3.79 0.86 -32.03
CA PRO A 329 -4.69 1.41 -31.03
C PRO A 329 -4.46 2.92 -30.89
N PRO A 330 -5.52 3.71 -30.66
CA PRO A 330 -5.36 5.13 -30.37
C PRO A 330 -4.49 5.30 -29.12
N PRO A 331 -3.68 6.38 -29.04
CA PRO A 331 -2.92 6.66 -27.83
C PRO A 331 -3.87 6.76 -26.64
N TYR A 332 -3.45 6.23 -25.48
CA TYR A 332 -4.21 6.41 -24.25
C TYR A 332 -4.25 7.90 -23.87
N GLU A 333 -5.46 8.45 -23.79
CA GLU A 333 -5.69 9.80 -23.28
C GLU A 333 -6.34 9.70 -21.89
N PRO A 334 -5.65 10.12 -20.82
CA PRO A 334 -6.22 10.08 -19.48
C PRO A 334 -7.39 11.06 -19.36
N ASP A 335 -8.50 10.63 -18.74
CA ASP A 335 -9.56 11.56 -18.35
C ASP A 335 -9.07 12.44 -17.20
N THR A 336 -8.70 13.66 -17.54
CA THR A 336 -8.25 14.64 -16.56
C THR A 336 -9.43 15.45 -16.00
N GLY A 337 -10.63 15.42 -16.57
CA GLY A 337 -11.74 16.28 -16.17
C GLY A 337 -11.47 17.79 -16.40
N PRO A 338 -12.01 18.72 -15.58
CA PRO A 338 -12.04 20.15 -15.89
C PRO A 338 -10.66 20.82 -15.92
N ARG A 339 -10.39 21.65 -16.95
CA ARG A 339 -9.07 22.27 -17.20
C ARG A 339 -8.54 23.18 -16.08
N VAL A 340 -9.40 23.62 -15.16
CA VAL A 340 -9.03 24.39 -13.96
C VAL A 340 -8.68 23.42 -12.83
N ARG A 341 -7.38 23.25 -12.57
CA ARG A 341 -6.81 22.31 -11.59
C ARG A 341 -6.51 23.01 -10.28
N VAL A 342 -6.98 22.42 -9.18
CA VAL A 342 -6.88 22.96 -7.82
C VAL A 342 -6.43 21.84 -6.89
N ASN A 343 -6.03 22.20 -5.68
CA ASN A 343 -6.03 21.25 -4.57
C ASN A 343 -7.50 20.85 -4.30
N GLN A 344 -7.85 19.61 -4.60
CA GLN A 344 -9.22 19.12 -4.52
C GLN A 344 -9.71 18.88 -3.09
N VAL A 345 -8.79 18.85 -2.13
CA VAL A 345 -9.12 18.84 -0.70
C VAL A 345 -9.45 20.27 -0.29
N GLY A 346 -8.51 21.19 -0.50
CA GLY A 346 -8.70 22.59 -0.18
C GLY A 346 -7.43 23.31 0.26
N TYR A 347 -7.63 24.45 0.93
CA TYR A 347 -6.56 25.30 1.41
C TYR A 347 -6.79 25.70 2.88
N LEU A 348 -5.70 25.92 3.61
CA LEU A 348 -5.80 26.61 4.90
C LEU A 348 -6.21 28.08 4.67
N PRO A 349 -6.82 28.79 5.65
CA PRO A 349 -7.22 30.19 5.46
C PRO A 349 -6.01 31.11 5.21
N HIS A 350 -4.84 30.73 5.72
CA HIS A 350 -3.56 31.40 5.51
C HIS A 350 -2.70 30.61 4.51
N GLY A 351 -1.61 31.21 4.04
CA GLY A 351 -0.70 30.58 3.09
C GLY A 351 -1.18 30.66 1.64
N PRO A 352 -0.40 30.09 0.72
CA PRO A 352 -0.65 30.19 -0.71
C PRO A 352 -1.91 29.41 -1.11
N LYS A 353 -2.63 29.95 -2.09
CA LYS A 353 -3.79 29.31 -2.70
C LYS A 353 -3.72 29.54 -4.20
N ARG A 354 -3.38 28.47 -4.92
CA ARG A 354 -3.12 28.56 -6.35
C ARG A 354 -3.82 27.46 -7.12
N ALA A 355 -4.19 27.80 -8.34
CA ALA A 355 -4.74 26.89 -9.32
C ALA A 355 -3.95 26.99 -10.62
N THR A 356 -4.01 25.94 -11.44
CA THR A 356 -3.40 25.91 -12.76
C THR A 356 -4.49 25.67 -13.80
N VAL A 357 -4.55 26.48 -14.85
CA VAL A 357 -5.54 26.39 -15.93
C VAL A 357 -4.82 25.92 -17.19
N VAL A 358 -5.22 24.77 -17.72
CA VAL A 358 -4.72 24.27 -19.02
C VAL A 358 -5.44 25.00 -20.15
N THR A 359 -4.71 25.78 -20.95
CA THR A 359 -5.30 26.64 -21.99
C THR A 359 -4.26 27.10 -23.01
N ASP A 360 -4.64 27.10 -24.28
CA ASP A 360 -3.82 27.63 -25.39
C ASP A 360 -3.88 29.17 -25.49
N ALA A 361 -4.66 29.83 -24.61
CA ALA A 361 -4.72 31.28 -24.57
C ALA A 361 -3.35 31.86 -24.20
N THR A 362 -2.87 32.83 -24.95
CA THR A 362 -1.58 33.50 -24.67
C THR A 362 -1.73 34.78 -23.85
N GLN A 363 -2.96 35.20 -23.57
CA GLN A 363 -3.29 36.41 -22.82
C GLN A 363 -3.97 36.03 -21.50
N ALA A 364 -3.76 36.83 -20.46
CA ALA A 364 -4.42 36.65 -19.17
C ALA A 364 -5.96 36.51 -19.32
N LEU A 365 -6.53 35.52 -18.65
CA LEU A 365 -7.96 35.23 -18.68
C LEU A 365 -8.63 35.69 -17.37
N PRO A 366 -9.89 36.13 -17.38
CA PRO A 366 -10.61 36.39 -16.14
C PRO A 366 -10.89 35.08 -15.38
N TRP A 367 -10.86 35.13 -14.06
CA TRP A 367 -11.29 34.04 -13.18
C TRP A 367 -12.24 34.53 -12.09
N GLN A 368 -13.08 33.64 -11.59
CA GLN A 368 -13.97 33.86 -10.45
C GLN A 368 -13.87 32.69 -9.48
N LEU A 369 -13.77 32.98 -8.18
CA LEU A 369 -13.95 32.01 -7.11
C LEU A 369 -15.40 32.11 -6.63
N LEU A 370 -16.13 31.00 -6.70
CA LEU A 370 -17.53 30.89 -6.29
C LEU A 370 -17.64 30.06 -5.02
N ASP A 371 -18.54 30.43 -4.12
CA ASP A 371 -18.93 29.57 -2.99
C ASP A 371 -19.92 28.46 -3.41
N ALA A 372 -20.31 27.59 -2.46
CA ALA A 372 -21.25 26.51 -2.72
C ALA A 372 -22.66 26.96 -3.18
N SER A 373 -23.02 28.22 -2.98
CA SER A 373 -24.29 28.80 -3.46
C SER A 373 -24.19 29.37 -4.89
N GLY A 374 -22.97 29.43 -5.44
CA GLY A 374 -22.65 30.06 -6.72
C GLY A 374 -22.42 31.57 -6.61
N GLU A 375 -22.27 32.12 -5.42
CA GLU A 375 -21.94 33.55 -5.22
C GLU A 375 -20.44 33.79 -5.38
N THR A 376 -20.06 34.84 -6.10
CA THR A 376 -18.65 35.20 -6.31
C THR A 376 -18.04 35.75 -5.01
N VAL A 377 -17.02 35.06 -4.50
CA VAL A 377 -16.25 35.45 -3.31
C VAL A 377 -15.02 36.26 -3.68
N ALA A 378 -14.38 35.93 -4.81
CA ALA A 378 -13.25 36.67 -5.35
C ALA A 378 -13.21 36.58 -6.88
N GLU A 379 -12.53 37.51 -7.53
CA GLU A 379 -12.29 37.49 -8.97
C GLU A 379 -10.96 38.16 -9.30
N GLY A 380 -10.40 37.85 -10.48
CA GLY A 380 -9.14 38.41 -10.92
C GLY A 380 -8.77 37.99 -12.34
N THR A 381 -7.48 38.05 -12.66
CA THR A 381 -6.94 37.57 -13.94
C THR A 381 -5.85 36.54 -13.73
N THR A 382 -5.78 35.53 -14.60
CA THR A 382 -4.72 34.53 -14.59
C THR A 382 -3.37 35.15 -15.01
N THR A 383 -2.28 34.49 -14.67
CA THR A 383 -0.93 34.85 -15.16
C THR A 383 -0.47 33.78 -16.16
N PRO A 384 -0.18 34.14 -17.42
CA PRO A 384 0.36 33.20 -18.39
C PRO A 384 1.73 32.65 -17.98
N ALA A 385 1.86 31.33 -17.91
CA ALA A 385 3.11 30.64 -17.63
C ALA A 385 3.73 30.01 -18.90
N GLY A 386 2.94 29.85 -19.97
CA GLY A 386 3.40 29.31 -21.25
C GLY A 386 3.39 27.78 -21.24
N HIS A 387 4.21 27.19 -22.11
CA HIS A 387 4.32 25.75 -22.27
C HIS A 387 5.09 25.13 -21.10
N ASP A 388 4.47 24.16 -20.44
CA ASP A 388 5.06 23.34 -19.39
C ASP A 388 5.50 21.99 -19.96
N GLU A 389 6.82 21.80 -20.07
CA GLU A 389 7.44 20.60 -20.66
C GLU A 389 7.08 19.32 -19.90
N SER A 390 6.86 19.39 -18.58
CA SER A 390 6.56 18.20 -17.77
C SER A 390 5.20 17.58 -18.13
N SER A 391 4.26 18.41 -18.52
CA SER A 391 2.89 18.03 -18.84
C SER A 391 2.57 18.11 -20.32
N ASP A 392 3.49 18.62 -21.15
CA ASP A 392 3.27 18.93 -22.57
C ASP A 392 1.97 19.74 -22.77
N ALA A 393 1.87 20.88 -22.07
CA ALA A 393 0.66 21.70 -22.04
C ALA A 393 0.95 23.18 -21.85
N ASP A 394 0.20 24.03 -22.55
CA ASP A 394 0.15 25.46 -22.23
C ASP A 394 -0.72 25.71 -21.00
N VAL A 395 -0.17 26.49 -20.06
CA VAL A 395 -0.81 26.70 -18.76
C VAL A 395 -0.77 28.16 -18.29
N HIS A 396 -1.79 28.52 -17.53
CA HIS A 396 -1.85 29.73 -16.73
C HIS A 396 -1.92 29.41 -15.24
N VAL A 397 -1.43 30.31 -14.40
CA VAL A 397 -1.56 30.22 -12.94
C VAL A 397 -2.59 31.22 -12.44
N VAL A 398 -3.41 30.80 -11.48
CA VAL A 398 -4.30 31.66 -10.69
C VAL A 398 -3.78 31.72 -9.28
N ASP A 399 -3.64 32.92 -8.74
CA ASP A 399 -3.30 33.16 -7.35
C ASP A 399 -4.48 33.85 -6.66
N PHE A 400 -5.03 33.19 -5.65
CA PHE A 400 -6.12 33.69 -4.81
C PHE A 400 -5.74 33.59 -3.32
N SER A 401 -4.44 33.69 -3.02
CA SER A 401 -3.90 33.55 -1.67
C SER A 401 -4.48 34.55 -0.67
N ASP A 402 -4.92 35.71 -1.14
CA ASP A 402 -5.57 36.77 -0.33
C ASP A 402 -6.97 36.40 0.19
N VAL A 403 -7.57 35.30 -0.28
CA VAL A 403 -8.88 34.83 0.20
C VAL A 403 -8.73 34.08 1.51
N ASP A 404 -9.40 34.55 2.56
CA ASP A 404 -9.41 33.93 3.90
C ASP A 404 -10.80 33.46 4.34
N VAL A 405 -11.81 33.61 3.47
CA VAL A 405 -13.18 33.18 3.73
C VAL A 405 -13.23 31.66 3.83
N THR A 406 -13.69 31.16 4.96
CA THR A 406 -13.79 29.72 5.22
C THR A 406 -15.12 29.15 4.76
N GLY A 407 -15.11 27.90 4.29
CA GLY A 407 -16.29 27.19 3.81
C GLY A 407 -15.91 25.93 3.03
N GLU A 408 -16.94 25.20 2.60
CA GLU A 408 -16.81 24.03 1.75
C GLU A 408 -17.46 24.29 0.38
N GLY A 409 -17.09 23.49 -0.62
CA GLY A 409 -17.73 23.51 -1.94
C GLY A 409 -17.38 24.75 -2.78
N PHE A 410 -16.23 25.38 -2.52
CA PHE A 410 -15.70 26.43 -3.39
C PHE A 410 -15.36 25.85 -4.77
N THR A 411 -15.57 26.64 -5.81
CA THR A 411 -15.15 26.30 -7.18
C THR A 411 -14.48 27.50 -7.83
N LEU A 412 -13.45 27.24 -8.63
CA LEU A 412 -12.77 28.27 -9.41
C LEU A 412 -13.22 28.15 -10.87
N VAL A 413 -13.73 29.24 -11.43
CA VAL A 413 -14.16 29.34 -12.82
C VAL A 413 -13.14 30.15 -13.60
N ALA A 414 -12.57 29.58 -14.66
CA ALA A 414 -11.69 30.28 -15.58
C ALA A 414 -11.83 29.65 -16.97
N ASP A 415 -11.74 30.47 -18.01
CA ASP A 415 -11.82 30.00 -19.41
C ASP A 415 -13.11 29.19 -19.74
N GLY A 416 -14.22 29.54 -19.10
CA GLY A 416 -15.51 28.83 -19.25
C GLY A 416 -15.59 27.46 -18.55
N GLU A 417 -14.49 27.02 -17.92
CA GLU A 417 -14.39 25.77 -17.16
C GLU A 417 -14.51 26.02 -15.66
N THR A 418 -15.04 25.04 -14.94
CA THR A 418 -15.21 25.09 -13.48
C THR A 418 -14.36 23.99 -12.85
N SER A 419 -13.53 24.36 -11.87
CA SER A 419 -12.70 23.40 -11.14
C SER A 419 -13.56 22.35 -10.41
N ARG A 420 -12.90 21.28 -9.98
CA ARG A 420 -13.49 20.43 -8.94
C ARG A 420 -13.70 21.23 -7.64
N PRO A 421 -14.70 20.88 -6.81
CA PRO A 421 -14.97 21.61 -5.59
C PRO A 421 -13.90 21.37 -4.54
N PHE A 422 -13.66 22.35 -3.66
CA PHE A 422 -12.67 22.26 -2.58
C PHE A 422 -13.12 23.07 -1.35
N ALA A 423 -12.41 22.92 -0.22
CA ALA A 423 -12.68 23.66 1.00
C ALA A 423 -11.63 24.77 1.28
N ILE A 424 -12.00 25.77 2.07
CA ILE A 424 -11.06 26.66 2.76
C ILE A 424 -11.35 26.51 4.26
N ALA A 425 -10.48 25.81 4.98
CA ALA A 425 -10.79 25.37 6.36
C ALA A 425 -9.55 25.32 7.25
N ALA A 426 -9.71 25.63 8.53
CA ALA A 426 -8.61 25.68 9.51
C ALA A 426 -8.20 24.29 10.03
N ASP A 427 -9.06 23.29 9.92
CA ASP A 427 -8.89 21.88 10.29
C ASP A 427 -8.60 20.96 9.10
N LEU A 428 -8.37 21.52 7.92
CA LEU A 428 -8.36 20.81 6.65
C LEU A 428 -7.55 19.49 6.67
N TYR A 429 -6.34 19.52 7.23
CA TYR A 429 -5.42 18.39 7.24
C TYR A 429 -5.39 17.61 8.56
N GLU A 430 -6.24 17.94 9.54
CA GLU A 430 -6.20 17.31 10.87
C GLU A 430 -6.40 15.79 10.80
N GLN A 431 -7.36 15.35 10.00
CA GLN A 431 -7.67 13.93 9.83
C GLN A 431 -6.62 13.19 9.00
N LEU A 432 -5.96 13.87 8.05
CA LEU A 432 -4.98 13.26 7.13
C LEU A 432 -3.83 12.62 7.90
N ARG A 433 -3.39 13.26 8.99
CA ARG A 433 -2.38 12.72 9.91
C ARG A 433 -2.73 11.30 10.35
N TYR A 434 -3.95 11.12 10.86
CA TYR A 434 -4.38 9.85 11.43
C TYR A 434 -4.67 8.83 10.35
N ASP A 435 -5.23 9.25 9.22
CA ASP A 435 -5.49 8.37 8.07
C ASP A 435 -4.17 7.79 7.54
N ALA A 436 -3.17 8.64 7.30
CA ALA A 436 -1.85 8.22 6.83
C ALA A 436 -1.12 7.29 7.81
N LEU A 437 -1.21 7.56 9.12
CA LEU A 437 -0.60 6.73 10.17
C LEU A 437 -1.34 5.40 10.39
N ASN A 438 -2.67 5.37 10.22
CA ASN A 438 -3.45 4.14 10.39
C ASN A 438 -3.19 3.09 9.30
N TYR A 439 -2.57 3.47 8.18
CA TYR A 439 -2.14 2.54 7.12
C TYR A 439 -1.26 1.40 7.66
N PHE A 440 -0.31 1.71 8.56
CA PHE A 440 0.69 0.75 9.01
C PHE A 440 0.10 -0.42 9.79
N TYR A 441 -0.98 -0.20 10.54
CA TYR A 441 -1.70 -1.29 11.21
C TYR A 441 -2.19 -2.33 10.20
N LEU A 442 -2.73 -1.88 9.06
CA LEU A 442 -3.19 -2.74 7.98
C LEU A 442 -2.01 -3.49 7.32
N ALA A 443 -0.85 -2.82 7.21
CA ALA A 443 0.37 -3.44 6.70
C ALA A 443 0.98 -4.51 7.64
N ARG A 444 0.56 -4.63 8.91
CA ARG A 444 1.16 -5.59 9.85
C ARG A 444 1.05 -7.05 9.41
N SER A 445 2.19 -7.72 9.31
CA SER A 445 2.32 -9.18 9.15
C SER A 445 2.26 -9.89 10.50
N GLY A 446 1.88 -11.17 10.53
CA GLY A 446 1.96 -12.00 11.74
C GLY A 446 0.86 -11.76 12.79
N THR A 447 -0.11 -10.90 12.52
CA THR A 447 -1.24 -10.60 13.42
C THR A 447 -2.55 -10.51 12.64
N PRO A 448 -3.71 -10.90 13.23
CA PRO A 448 -4.99 -10.55 12.64
C PRO A 448 -5.16 -9.03 12.61
N ILE A 449 -5.90 -8.55 11.62
CA ILE A 449 -6.40 -7.19 11.56
C ILE A 449 -7.84 -7.21 12.07
N GLU A 450 -8.09 -6.52 13.17
CA GLU A 450 -9.32 -6.69 13.94
C GLU A 450 -10.45 -5.78 13.44
N ALA A 451 -11.61 -6.39 13.16
CA ALA A 451 -12.81 -5.68 12.73
C ALA A 451 -13.27 -4.61 13.76
N GLU A 452 -13.00 -4.82 15.05
CA GLU A 452 -13.35 -3.87 16.11
C GLU A 452 -12.56 -2.55 16.00
N ILE A 453 -11.41 -2.56 15.31
CA ILE A 453 -10.49 -1.42 15.17
C ILE A 453 -10.69 -0.72 13.82
N VAL A 454 -10.77 -1.49 12.73
CA VAL A 454 -10.78 -0.94 11.36
C VAL A 454 -12.08 -1.17 10.58
N GLY A 455 -13.03 -1.92 11.15
CA GLY A 455 -14.26 -2.34 10.49
C GLY A 455 -14.13 -3.69 9.77
N GLU A 456 -15.27 -4.34 9.52
CA GLU A 456 -15.33 -5.67 8.86
C GLU A 456 -14.72 -5.67 7.46
N GLU A 457 -14.80 -4.54 6.75
CA GLU A 457 -14.25 -4.36 5.40
C GLU A 457 -12.73 -4.55 5.34
N TYR A 458 -12.01 -4.09 6.37
CA TYR A 458 -10.55 -4.18 6.47
C TYR A 458 -10.08 -5.24 7.46
N ALA A 459 -10.99 -6.08 7.97
CA ALA A 459 -10.62 -7.17 8.84
C ALA A 459 -10.01 -8.31 8.02
N ARG A 460 -8.95 -8.94 8.54
CA ARG A 460 -8.38 -10.14 7.93
C ARG A 460 -7.72 -11.04 8.95
N GLU A 461 -7.62 -12.32 8.60
CA GLU A 461 -6.84 -13.28 9.37
C GLU A 461 -5.34 -12.91 9.40
N ALA A 462 -4.63 -13.50 10.36
CA ALA A 462 -3.19 -13.31 10.49
C ALA A 462 -2.47 -13.96 9.30
N GLY A 463 -1.76 -13.16 8.51
CA GLY A 463 -0.89 -13.67 7.46
C GLY A 463 0.46 -14.11 8.01
N HIS A 464 1.05 -15.13 7.36
CA HIS A 464 2.41 -15.58 7.58
C HIS A 464 2.71 -15.98 9.04
N VAL A 465 1.82 -16.79 9.63
CA VAL A 465 1.94 -17.33 10.99
C VAL A 465 2.16 -18.86 11.03
N GLY A 466 2.60 -19.45 9.92
CA GLY A 466 2.87 -20.90 9.81
C GLY A 466 1.61 -21.78 9.81
N VAL A 467 0.43 -21.19 9.61
CA VAL A 467 -0.82 -21.91 9.42
C VAL A 467 -1.03 -22.16 7.92
N PRO A 468 -1.24 -23.42 7.46
CA PRO A 468 -1.43 -23.71 6.05
C PRO A 468 -2.57 -22.88 5.43
N PRO A 469 -2.39 -22.33 4.22
CA PRO A 469 -1.34 -22.66 3.25
C PRO A 469 0.02 -21.99 3.47
N ASN A 470 0.14 -21.01 4.38
CA ASN A 470 1.40 -20.32 4.63
C ASN A 470 2.53 -21.29 5.03
N LYS A 471 3.73 -21.02 4.50
CA LYS A 471 4.96 -21.76 4.81
C LYS A 471 6.00 -20.91 5.55
N GLY A 472 5.58 -19.77 6.08
CA GLY A 472 6.34 -18.85 6.92
C GLY A 472 5.38 -18.08 7.84
N ASP A 473 5.84 -17.26 8.76
CA ASP A 473 7.23 -16.82 8.98
C ASP A 473 7.81 -17.33 10.33
N THR A 474 7.25 -18.41 10.89
CA THR A 474 7.65 -18.93 12.23
C THR A 474 8.91 -19.80 12.24
N ASP A 475 9.33 -20.32 11.08
CA ASP A 475 10.49 -21.22 10.93
C ASP A 475 11.07 -21.10 9.50
N VAL A 476 11.53 -19.90 9.12
CA VAL A 476 11.91 -19.55 7.75
C VAL A 476 13.36 -19.96 7.47
N PRO A 477 13.65 -20.76 6.44
CA PRO A 477 15.01 -21.10 6.05
C PRO A 477 15.69 -19.95 5.28
N CYS A 478 17.02 -19.97 5.20
CA CYS A 478 17.70 -19.18 4.17
C CYS A 478 17.38 -19.69 2.77
N ILE A 479 17.36 -18.77 1.82
CA ILE A 479 17.20 -19.10 0.41
C ILE A 479 18.23 -20.16 -0.01
N GLY A 480 17.79 -21.09 -0.86
CA GLY A 480 18.68 -22.08 -1.45
C GLY A 480 19.81 -21.43 -2.28
N PRO A 481 20.84 -22.20 -2.69
CA PRO A 481 21.96 -21.65 -3.46
C PRO A 481 21.50 -20.95 -4.74
N ARG A 482 21.89 -19.68 -4.91
CA ARG A 482 21.64 -18.86 -6.11
C ARG A 482 22.96 -18.37 -6.71
N GLU A 483 23.02 -18.23 -8.03
CA GLU A 483 24.23 -17.75 -8.73
C GLU A 483 24.59 -16.32 -8.32
N TYR A 484 23.61 -15.42 -8.23
CA TYR A 484 23.80 -14.02 -7.79
C TYR A 484 24.23 -13.86 -6.32
N TYR A 485 24.21 -14.95 -5.55
CA TYR A 485 24.76 -15.00 -4.19
C TYR A 485 26.01 -15.88 -4.08
N ASP A 486 26.66 -16.22 -5.20
CA ASP A 486 27.83 -17.11 -5.26
C ASP A 486 27.57 -18.48 -4.58
N GLY A 487 26.33 -18.96 -4.65
CA GLY A 487 25.90 -20.22 -4.03
C GLY A 487 25.73 -20.17 -2.51
N TRP A 488 25.70 -18.98 -1.90
CA TRP A 488 25.46 -18.81 -0.47
C TRP A 488 24.13 -19.44 -0.03
N THR A 489 24.14 -20.01 1.17
CA THR A 489 22.98 -20.44 1.94
C THR A 489 23.40 -20.56 3.41
N CYS A 490 22.47 -20.85 4.32
CA CYS A 490 22.73 -21.05 5.74
C CYS A 490 22.09 -22.36 6.27
N ASP A 491 22.49 -22.81 7.45
CA ASP A 491 22.01 -24.04 8.09
C ASP A 491 21.06 -23.80 9.27
N TYR A 492 20.52 -22.59 9.39
CA TYR A 492 19.54 -22.20 10.40
C TYR A 492 18.21 -21.77 9.76
N THR A 493 17.20 -21.71 10.61
CA THR A 493 15.89 -21.11 10.34
C THR A 493 15.62 -20.04 11.40
N LEU A 494 14.77 -19.05 11.09
CA LEU A 494 14.37 -17.99 12.02
C LEU A 494 12.85 -17.87 12.11
N ASP A 495 12.36 -17.58 13.31
CA ASP A 495 11.05 -16.97 13.49
C ASP A 495 11.19 -15.47 13.21
N VAL A 496 10.66 -15.04 12.08
CA VAL A 496 10.65 -13.64 11.64
C VAL A 496 9.21 -13.14 11.43
N THR A 497 8.27 -13.65 12.23
CA THR A 497 6.90 -13.11 12.32
C THR A 497 6.88 -11.64 12.78
N GLY A 498 5.81 -10.92 12.47
CA GLY A 498 5.70 -9.47 12.71
C GLY A 498 6.25 -8.64 11.55
N GLY A 499 6.43 -7.35 11.81
CA GLY A 499 6.84 -6.34 10.83
C GLY A 499 5.71 -5.97 9.88
N TRP A 500 5.99 -5.08 8.93
CA TRP A 500 5.04 -4.69 7.89
C TRP A 500 5.30 -5.43 6.58
N TYR A 501 4.22 -5.79 5.89
CA TYR A 501 4.26 -6.00 4.46
C TYR A 501 4.66 -4.68 3.79
N ASP A 502 5.61 -4.76 2.87
CA ASP A 502 6.30 -3.59 2.35
C ASP A 502 5.47 -2.77 1.38
N ALA A 503 4.81 -3.48 0.47
CA ALA A 503 4.11 -2.85 -0.63
C ALA A 503 2.79 -3.55 -0.94
N GLY A 504 2.46 -3.62 -2.23
CA GLY A 504 1.36 -4.45 -2.71
C GLY A 504 1.62 -5.95 -2.58
N ASP A 505 2.85 -6.35 -2.23
CA ASP A 505 3.27 -7.73 -1.98
C ASP A 505 3.33 -8.11 -0.49
N HIS A 506 3.67 -9.36 -0.19
CA HIS A 506 3.78 -9.87 1.18
C HIS A 506 5.24 -9.97 1.67
N GLY A 507 6.21 -9.45 0.93
CA GLY A 507 7.60 -9.34 1.34
C GLY A 507 7.81 -8.33 2.46
N LYS A 508 8.93 -8.49 3.17
CA LYS A 508 9.37 -7.60 4.25
C LYS A 508 10.86 -7.33 4.09
N TYR A 509 11.25 -6.04 4.06
CA TYR A 509 12.58 -5.62 3.61
C TYR A 509 13.18 -4.67 4.62
N VAL A 510 14.38 -5.00 5.14
CA VAL A 510 15.01 -4.23 6.21
C VAL A 510 15.47 -2.85 5.73
N VAL A 511 15.87 -2.72 4.46
CA VAL A 511 16.30 -1.44 3.89
C VAL A 511 15.13 -0.47 3.75
N ASN A 512 14.04 -0.88 3.11
CA ASN A 512 12.86 -0.02 2.97
C ASN A 512 12.10 0.18 4.29
N GLY A 513 12.04 -0.85 5.14
CA GLY A 513 11.55 -0.75 6.51
C GLY A 513 12.35 0.23 7.36
N GLY A 514 13.67 0.31 7.14
CA GLY A 514 14.57 1.23 7.83
C GLY A 514 14.21 2.70 7.64
N ILE A 515 14.14 3.19 6.40
CA ILE A 515 13.68 4.59 6.15
C ILE A 515 12.25 4.81 6.67
N SER A 516 11.36 3.82 6.52
CA SER A 516 9.96 3.94 6.92
C SER A 516 9.80 4.14 8.42
N VAL A 517 10.44 3.28 9.22
CA VAL A 517 10.38 3.38 10.68
C VAL A 517 11.15 4.61 11.18
N ALA A 518 12.25 5.00 10.52
CA ALA A 518 12.96 6.23 10.84
C ALA A 518 12.05 7.45 10.69
N GLN A 519 11.22 7.50 9.66
CA GLN A 519 10.29 8.61 9.41
C GLN A 519 9.11 8.60 10.40
N LEU A 520 8.59 7.44 10.80
CA LEU A 520 7.58 7.37 11.88
C LEU A 520 8.15 7.83 13.22
N LEU A 521 9.35 7.37 13.57
CA LEU A 521 10.07 7.81 14.77
C LEU A 521 10.35 9.32 14.71
N SER A 522 10.75 9.84 13.55
CA SER A 522 11.01 11.27 13.32
C SER A 522 9.74 12.12 13.39
N THR A 523 8.60 11.56 12.98
CA THR A 523 7.28 12.21 13.10
C THR A 523 6.96 12.47 14.57
N TYR A 524 7.21 11.49 15.44
CA TYR A 524 7.09 11.66 16.89
C TYR A 524 8.19 12.57 17.47
N GLU A 525 9.45 12.35 17.10
CA GLU A 525 10.60 13.10 17.63
C GLU A 525 10.52 14.60 17.30
N ARG A 526 9.91 14.96 16.18
CA ARG A 526 9.60 16.35 15.86
C ARG A 526 8.75 17.02 16.94
N THR A 527 7.80 16.32 17.55
CA THR A 527 7.00 16.88 18.67
C THR A 527 7.81 17.23 19.90
N LEU A 528 9.01 16.65 20.03
CA LEU A 528 9.94 16.92 21.13
C LEU A 528 10.96 18.02 20.79
N THR A 529 11.23 18.24 19.51
CA THR A 529 12.35 19.06 19.04
C THR A 529 11.91 20.37 18.37
N ALA A 530 10.73 20.43 17.75
CA ALA A 530 10.25 21.60 17.03
C ALA A 530 9.19 22.38 17.83
N GLY A 531 9.41 23.69 18.01
CA GLY A 531 8.45 24.56 18.72
C GLY A 531 7.15 24.85 17.93
N SER A 532 7.12 24.48 16.66
CA SER A 532 6.01 24.54 15.72
C SER A 532 5.08 23.32 15.79
N ALA A 533 5.48 22.23 16.46
CA ALA A 533 4.69 21.02 16.59
C ALA A 533 3.58 21.16 17.66
N ARG A 534 2.44 20.50 17.46
CA ARG A 534 1.32 20.54 18.42
C ARG A 534 1.50 19.50 19.53
N GLU A 535 1.58 19.98 20.78
CA GLU A 535 1.69 19.12 21.95
C GLU A 535 0.52 18.13 22.08
N GLY A 536 0.83 16.86 22.38
CA GLY A 536 -0.14 15.80 22.64
C GLY A 536 -0.84 15.23 21.40
N ALA A 537 -0.58 15.77 20.21
CA ALA A 537 -1.29 15.38 18.99
C ALA A 537 -0.82 14.05 18.36
N LEU A 538 0.21 13.43 18.95
CA LEU A 538 0.68 12.07 18.67
C LEU A 538 0.89 11.29 19.98
N GLY A 539 0.03 11.52 20.99
CA GLY A 539 0.08 10.78 22.26
C GLY A 539 -0.50 9.37 22.17
N ASP A 540 -0.54 8.69 23.32
CA ASP A 540 -1.30 7.45 23.49
C ASP A 540 -2.78 7.65 23.13
N SER A 541 -3.40 6.65 22.51
CA SER A 541 -4.82 6.58 22.17
C SER A 541 -5.25 7.57 21.08
N THR A 542 -4.33 7.90 20.17
CA THR A 542 -4.55 8.78 19.02
C THR A 542 -4.77 8.00 17.71
N LEU A 543 -4.14 6.84 17.53
CA LEU A 543 -4.27 5.98 16.34
C LEU A 543 -5.17 4.79 16.62
N ARG A 544 -5.74 4.16 15.59
CA ARG A 544 -6.61 2.99 15.74
C ARG A 544 -5.76 1.72 15.77
N LEU A 545 -5.16 1.44 16.94
CA LEU A 545 -4.26 0.31 17.16
C LEU A 545 -4.71 -0.60 18.31
N PRO A 546 -4.29 -1.87 18.34
CA PRO A 546 -4.48 -2.76 19.49
C PRO A 546 -3.81 -2.24 20.77
N GLU A 547 -2.70 -1.51 20.63
CA GLU A 547 -1.87 -1.04 21.74
C GLU A 547 -2.47 0.17 22.50
N ARG A 548 -3.58 0.73 22.04
CA ARG A 548 -4.25 1.87 22.65
C ARG A 548 -4.40 1.75 24.17
N GLY A 549 -4.00 2.79 24.89
CA GLY A 549 -4.15 2.92 26.34
C GLY A 549 -3.03 2.25 27.14
N ASN A 550 -1.93 1.85 26.49
CA ASN A 550 -0.78 1.22 27.14
C ASN A 550 0.20 2.24 27.79
N GLY A 551 -0.03 3.55 27.61
CA GLY A 551 0.83 4.63 28.11
C GLY A 551 2.01 4.98 27.19
N VAL A 552 2.07 4.45 25.97
CA VAL A 552 3.06 4.74 24.94
C VAL A 552 2.38 5.54 23.82
N PRO A 553 3.04 6.55 23.22
CA PRO A 553 2.57 7.17 22.00
C PRO A 553 2.26 6.14 20.91
N ASP A 554 1.05 6.13 20.36
CA ASP A 554 0.62 5.08 19.44
C ASP A 554 1.49 4.98 18.17
N VAL A 555 2.04 6.11 17.69
CA VAL A 555 3.00 6.12 16.57
C VAL A 555 4.31 5.40 16.91
N LEU A 556 4.72 5.41 18.19
CA LEU A 556 5.84 4.61 18.67
C LEU A 556 5.45 3.14 18.80
N ASP A 557 4.23 2.80 19.22
CA ASP A 557 3.78 1.40 19.21
C ASP A 557 3.79 0.80 17.80
N GLU A 558 3.37 1.58 16.80
CA GLU A 558 3.46 1.16 15.41
C GLU A 558 4.93 0.99 14.98
N ALA A 559 5.80 1.97 15.25
CA ALA A 559 7.23 1.86 14.95
C ALA A 559 7.91 0.68 15.68
N ARG A 560 7.46 0.36 16.89
CA ARG A 560 7.94 -0.80 17.67
C ARG A 560 7.66 -2.11 16.95
N TRP A 561 6.51 -2.23 16.25
CA TRP A 561 6.15 -3.43 15.50
C TRP A 561 7.22 -3.81 14.47
N GLU A 562 7.71 -2.82 13.72
CA GLU A 562 8.78 -3.02 12.73
C GLU A 562 10.14 -3.21 13.39
N LEU A 563 10.48 -2.43 14.42
CA LEU A 563 11.75 -2.59 15.16
C LEU A 563 11.90 -4.00 15.75
N GLU A 564 10.84 -4.55 16.36
CA GLU A 564 10.85 -5.90 16.89
C GLU A 564 11.07 -6.96 15.80
N TRP A 565 10.53 -6.73 14.59
CA TRP A 565 10.80 -7.60 13.46
C TRP A 565 12.24 -7.47 12.93
N MET A 566 12.76 -6.25 12.76
CA MET A 566 14.14 -6.04 12.32
C MET A 566 15.16 -6.66 13.28
N LEU A 567 14.89 -6.67 14.59
CA LEU A 567 15.73 -7.38 15.58
C LEU A 567 15.76 -8.91 15.37
N LYS A 568 14.69 -9.51 14.83
CA LYS A 568 14.64 -10.95 14.49
C LYS A 568 15.43 -11.27 13.22
N MET A 569 15.75 -10.27 12.40
CA MET A 569 16.46 -10.44 11.12
C MET A 569 17.99 -10.55 11.28
N VAL A 570 18.53 -10.48 12.50
CA VAL A 570 19.97 -10.64 12.75
C VAL A 570 20.40 -12.09 12.54
N ALA A 571 21.37 -12.32 11.65
CA ALA A 571 21.93 -13.64 11.37
C ALA A 571 22.64 -14.20 12.63
N PRO A 572 22.21 -15.36 13.17
CA PRO A 572 22.73 -15.87 14.45
C PRO A 572 24.07 -16.60 14.31
N ALA A 573 24.41 -17.07 13.11
CA ALA A 573 25.56 -17.93 12.84
C ALA A 573 26.00 -17.85 11.37
N GLY A 574 27.09 -18.55 11.03
CA GLY A 574 27.63 -18.62 9.68
C GLY A 574 28.59 -17.48 9.35
N GLU A 575 28.88 -17.32 8.06
CA GLU A 575 29.82 -16.31 7.53
C GLU A 575 29.43 -14.87 7.91
N TYR A 576 28.13 -14.60 7.96
CA TYR A 576 27.56 -13.27 8.19
C TYR A 576 26.94 -13.11 9.59
N ALA A 577 27.39 -13.88 10.57
CA ALA A 577 26.86 -13.80 11.94
C ALA A 577 26.96 -12.36 12.49
N GLY A 578 25.85 -11.81 12.99
CA GLY A 578 25.75 -10.44 13.48
C GLY A 578 25.34 -9.40 12.42
N LEU A 579 25.41 -9.73 11.12
CA LEU A 579 24.78 -8.93 10.07
C LEU A 579 23.27 -9.19 10.01
N VAL A 580 22.53 -8.30 9.35
CA VAL A 580 21.07 -8.38 9.23
C VAL A 580 20.68 -8.89 7.86
N HIS A 581 19.83 -9.91 7.82
CA HIS A 581 19.20 -10.41 6.60
C HIS A 581 18.53 -9.27 5.85
N HIS A 582 18.83 -9.16 4.55
CA HIS A 582 18.39 -7.99 3.78
C HIS A 582 16.85 -7.91 3.68
N LYS A 583 16.20 -9.06 3.53
CA LYS A 583 14.77 -9.21 3.31
C LYS A 583 14.30 -10.65 3.55
N ILE A 584 13.00 -10.82 3.66
CA ILE A 584 12.30 -12.11 3.67
C ILE A 584 11.05 -11.98 2.79
N HIS A 585 10.94 -12.84 1.80
CA HIS A 585 9.78 -12.86 0.91
C HIS A 585 9.57 -14.26 0.31
N ASP A 586 8.58 -14.36 -0.57
CA ASP A 586 8.23 -15.56 -1.32
C ASP A 586 9.36 -15.95 -2.27
N GLU A 587 9.57 -17.24 -2.53
CA GLU A 587 10.56 -17.65 -3.54
C GLU A 587 10.11 -17.39 -4.98
N GLY A 588 8.84 -17.04 -5.20
CA GLY A 588 8.36 -16.57 -6.50
C GLY A 588 7.12 -15.70 -6.40
N TRP A 589 6.94 -14.81 -7.38
CA TRP A 589 5.87 -13.81 -7.34
C TRP A 589 4.47 -14.44 -7.33
N THR A 590 3.62 -13.94 -6.46
CA THR A 590 2.18 -14.29 -6.38
C THR A 590 1.33 -13.32 -7.20
N GLY A 591 0.19 -13.79 -7.70
CA GLY A 591 -0.76 -12.94 -8.45
C GLY A 591 -1.76 -12.21 -7.57
N LEU A 592 -2.62 -11.41 -8.23
CA LEU A 592 -3.70 -10.64 -7.60
C LEU A 592 -5.09 -11.28 -7.85
N PRO A 593 -6.06 -11.14 -6.93
CA PRO A 593 -5.86 -10.77 -5.52
C PRO A 593 -5.31 -11.95 -4.72
N LEU A 594 -4.70 -11.69 -3.56
CA LEU A 594 -4.26 -12.74 -2.63
C LEU A 594 -4.23 -12.22 -1.20
N MET A 595 -4.99 -12.85 -0.30
CA MET A 595 -4.91 -12.50 1.12
C MET A 595 -3.62 -13.04 1.74
N PRO A 596 -2.98 -12.33 2.69
CA PRO A 596 -1.75 -12.79 3.33
C PRO A 596 -1.85 -14.18 4.00
N ALA A 597 -3.02 -14.55 4.53
CA ALA A 597 -3.25 -15.86 5.15
C ALA A 597 -3.35 -17.00 4.13
N ASP A 598 -3.67 -16.69 2.87
CA ASP A 598 -3.87 -17.66 1.79
C ASP A 598 -2.61 -17.87 0.93
N ASP A 599 -1.52 -17.16 1.23
CA ASP A 599 -0.26 -17.26 0.51
C ASP A 599 0.37 -18.66 0.62
N PRO A 600 0.51 -19.42 -0.49
CA PRO A 600 1.03 -20.78 -0.48
C PRO A 600 2.55 -20.85 -0.71
N GLN A 601 3.23 -19.73 -0.95
CA GLN A 601 4.64 -19.73 -1.34
C GLN A 601 5.55 -20.20 -0.21
N VAL A 602 6.69 -20.78 -0.60
CA VAL A 602 7.81 -20.94 0.34
C VAL A 602 8.38 -19.57 0.58
N ARG A 603 8.61 -19.24 1.84
CA ARG A 603 9.22 -17.99 2.29
C ARG A 603 10.68 -18.26 2.62
N SER A 604 11.58 -17.35 2.26
CA SER A 604 13.02 -17.55 2.46
C SER A 604 13.72 -16.27 2.93
N LEU A 605 14.67 -16.41 3.85
CA LEU A 605 15.57 -15.34 4.27
C LEU A 605 16.62 -15.12 3.18
N HIS A 606 16.75 -13.89 2.72
CA HIS A 606 17.79 -13.50 1.77
C HIS A 606 19.10 -13.21 2.49
N ARG A 607 20.22 -13.26 1.75
CA ARG A 607 21.56 -13.02 2.30
C ARG A 607 21.60 -11.68 3.06
N PRO A 608 22.28 -11.62 4.22
CA PRO A 608 22.53 -10.34 4.88
C PRO A 608 23.19 -9.31 3.97
N SER A 609 22.93 -8.02 4.22
CA SER A 609 23.63 -6.92 3.55
C SER A 609 24.10 -5.87 4.55
N THR A 610 25.16 -5.15 4.19
CA THR A 610 25.70 -4.04 4.98
C THR A 610 24.67 -2.92 5.11
N ALA A 611 23.94 -2.59 4.03
CA ALA A 611 22.87 -1.59 4.06
C ALA A 611 21.78 -1.94 5.09
N ALA A 612 21.26 -3.18 5.06
CA ALA A 612 20.25 -3.64 6.02
C ALA A 612 20.76 -3.62 7.47
N THR A 613 22.03 -3.97 7.66
CA THR A 613 22.68 -3.96 8.97
C THR A 613 22.79 -2.54 9.54
N LEU A 614 23.16 -1.58 8.70
CA LEU A 614 23.27 -0.17 9.09
C LEU A 614 21.91 0.51 9.25
N ASN A 615 20.90 0.11 8.46
CA ASN A 615 19.51 0.53 8.66
C ASN A 615 19.03 0.12 10.06
N LEU A 616 19.21 -1.15 10.47
CA LEU A 616 18.92 -1.58 11.85
C LEU A 616 19.71 -0.75 12.87
N ALA A 617 21.01 -0.52 12.63
CA ALA A 617 21.83 0.26 13.57
C ALA A 617 21.29 1.67 13.80
N ALA A 618 20.90 2.35 12.73
CA ALA A 618 20.37 3.71 12.78
C ALA A 618 19.02 3.77 13.51
N VAL A 619 18.05 2.95 13.08
CA VAL A 619 16.69 3.01 13.65
C VAL A 619 16.60 2.45 15.06
N ALA A 620 17.46 1.47 15.41
CA ALA A 620 17.55 0.99 16.78
C ALA A 620 18.18 2.06 17.70
N ALA A 621 19.16 2.83 17.22
CA ALA A 621 19.67 3.97 17.99
C ALA A 621 18.60 5.05 18.19
N GLN A 622 17.85 5.40 17.14
CA GLN A 622 16.72 6.33 17.24
C GLN A 622 15.62 5.83 18.19
N GLY A 623 15.19 4.58 18.04
CA GLY A 623 14.24 3.98 18.96
C GLY A 623 14.75 3.96 20.40
N ALA A 624 16.03 3.64 20.64
CA ALA A 624 16.59 3.57 21.98
C ALA A 624 16.49 4.88 22.78
N ARG A 625 16.59 6.04 22.14
CA ARG A 625 16.36 7.33 22.82
C ARG A 625 14.88 7.65 23.01
N LEU A 626 14.03 7.32 22.03
CA LEU A 626 12.60 7.65 22.07
C LEU A 626 11.79 6.74 23.00
N PHE A 627 12.13 5.45 23.10
CA PHE A 627 11.49 4.52 24.02
C PHE A 627 12.01 4.63 25.45
N ARG A 628 13.08 5.39 25.71
CA ARG A 628 13.76 5.41 27.01
C ARG A 628 12.83 5.74 28.19
N GLU A 629 11.89 6.65 27.99
CA GLU A 629 10.93 7.08 29.02
C GLU A 629 9.73 6.14 29.18
N TYR A 630 9.43 5.33 28.15
CA TYR A 630 8.24 4.48 28.10
C TYR A 630 8.55 3.01 28.42
N ASP A 631 9.64 2.50 27.87
CA ASP A 631 10.12 1.13 28.04
C ASP A 631 11.66 1.11 28.04
N ALA A 632 12.24 1.38 29.21
CA ALA A 632 13.69 1.44 29.37
C ALA A 632 14.39 0.10 29.02
N ALA A 633 13.72 -1.04 29.20
CA ALA A 633 14.29 -2.35 28.89
C ALA A 633 14.37 -2.56 27.38
N PHE A 634 13.30 -2.25 26.66
CA PHE A 634 13.31 -2.28 25.19
C PHE A 634 14.32 -1.28 24.62
N ALA A 635 14.40 -0.07 25.18
CA ALA A 635 15.40 0.92 24.82
C ALA A 635 16.85 0.42 25.01
N ASP A 636 17.14 -0.35 26.06
CA ASP A 636 18.45 -0.99 26.27
C ASP A 636 18.74 -2.08 25.24
N THR A 637 17.73 -2.89 24.89
CA THR A 637 17.83 -3.89 23.82
C THR A 637 18.15 -3.23 22.47
N LEU A 638 17.43 -2.16 22.12
CA LEU A 638 17.66 -1.42 20.88
C LEU A 638 19.06 -0.81 20.85
N LEU A 639 19.52 -0.18 21.93
CA LEU A 639 20.85 0.42 21.96
C LEU A 639 21.97 -0.63 21.83
N ALA A 640 21.80 -1.80 22.44
CA ALA A 640 22.75 -2.90 22.30
C ALA A 640 22.80 -3.40 20.84
N ALA A 641 21.62 -3.66 20.25
CA ALA A 641 21.51 -4.07 18.86
C ALA A 641 22.12 -3.03 17.90
N ALA A 642 21.90 -1.74 18.17
CA ALA A 642 22.44 -0.66 17.35
C ALA A 642 23.97 -0.67 17.31
N ARG A 643 24.62 -0.79 18.49
CA ARG A 643 26.08 -0.86 18.59
C ARG A 643 26.64 -2.13 17.94
N ASP A 644 25.99 -3.27 18.18
CA ASP A 644 26.44 -4.56 17.66
C ASP A 644 26.32 -4.61 16.13
N ALA A 645 25.19 -4.15 15.57
CA ALA A 645 24.98 -4.07 14.12
C ALA A 645 25.98 -3.10 13.46
N TYR A 646 26.22 -1.92 14.03
CA TYR A 646 27.21 -0.98 13.51
C TYR A 646 28.62 -1.58 13.49
N ALA A 647 29.03 -2.26 14.57
CA ALA A 647 30.33 -2.93 14.63
C ALA A 647 30.43 -4.09 13.62
N ALA A 648 29.35 -4.85 13.41
CA ALA A 648 29.29 -5.90 12.42
C ALA A 648 29.41 -5.35 10.99
N ALA A 649 28.72 -4.25 10.68
CA ALA A 649 28.83 -3.57 9.39
C ALA A 649 30.25 -3.03 9.14
N GLN A 650 30.91 -2.46 10.14
CA GLN A 650 32.32 -2.04 10.01
C GLN A 650 33.27 -3.21 9.70
N ALA A 651 32.98 -4.41 10.20
CA ALA A 651 33.74 -5.61 9.90
C ALA A 651 33.44 -6.20 8.50
N HIS A 652 32.27 -5.89 7.94
CA HIS A 652 31.79 -6.36 6.64
C HIS A 652 31.20 -5.21 5.82
N PRO A 653 32.03 -4.25 5.36
CA PRO A 653 31.53 -3.00 4.76
C PRO A 653 31.04 -3.16 3.32
N ASP A 654 31.30 -4.29 2.67
CA ASP A 654 31.13 -4.51 1.23
C ASP A 654 30.22 -5.69 0.88
N VAL A 655 29.24 -5.99 1.74
CA VAL A 655 28.23 -7.04 1.50
C VAL A 655 26.96 -6.42 0.94
N TYR A 656 26.86 -6.36 -0.38
CA TYR A 656 25.73 -5.72 -1.07
C TYR A 656 24.62 -6.70 -1.43
N ALA A 657 23.40 -6.18 -1.52
CA ALA A 657 22.28 -6.89 -2.14
C ALA A 657 22.44 -6.77 -3.68
N PRO A 658 22.33 -7.89 -4.43
CA PRO A 658 22.41 -7.87 -5.89
C PRO A 658 21.04 -7.52 -6.49
N VAL A 659 21.04 -6.73 -7.57
CA VAL A 659 19.82 -6.38 -8.33
C VAL A 659 19.08 -7.62 -8.84
N GLU A 660 19.82 -8.67 -9.19
CA GLU A 660 19.26 -9.93 -9.69
C GLU A 660 18.43 -10.67 -8.63
N ALA A 661 18.64 -10.39 -7.34
CA ALA A 661 17.80 -10.92 -6.26
C ALA A 661 16.40 -10.28 -6.21
N GLY A 662 16.10 -9.32 -7.09
CA GLY A 662 14.77 -8.77 -7.32
C GLY A 662 13.96 -9.46 -8.43
N SER A 663 14.57 -10.43 -9.13
CA SER A 663 13.97 -11.04 -10.32
C SER A 663 12.78 -11.98 -10.04
N ASP A 664 12.63 -12.44 -8.79
CA ASP A 664 11.60 -13.43 -8.44
C ASP A 664 11.16 -13.27 -6.97
N GLY A 665 9.85 -13.13 -6.76
CA GLY A 665 9.19 -13.20 -5.45
C GLY A 665 9.33 -12.00 -4.52
N GLY A 666 10.12 -10.98 -4.86
CA GLY A 666 10.23 -9.76 -4.06
C GLY A 666 11.22 -8.73 -4.61
N GLY A 667 10.96 -7.44 -4.34
CA GLY A 667 11.78 -6.33 -4.84
C GLY A 667 13.26 -6.39 -4.44
N PRO A 668 14.21 -5.92 -5.28
CA PRO A 668 15.63 -6.07 -5.01
C PRO A 668 16.11 -5.24 -3.82
N TYR A 669 15.66 -3.98 -3.72
CA TYR A 669 16.20 -2.96 -2.82
C TYR A 669 17.74 -2.97 -2.81
N ASP A 670 18.34 -3.14 -3.98
CA ASP A 670 19.78 -3.23 -4.12
C ASP A 670 20.43 -1.87 -3.91
N ASP A 671 21.47 -1.87 -3.09
CA ASP A 671 22.32 -0.72 -2.87
C ASP A 671 23.77 -1.19 -2.83
N ARG A 672 24.61 -0.49 -3.59
CA ARG A 672 26.05 -0.75 -3.74
C ARG A 672 26.91 0.36 -3.16
N ASP A 673 26.30 1.39 -2.57
CA ASP A 673 26.98 2.53 -1.99
C ASP A 673 26.50 2.81 -0.57
N VAL A 674 26.98 2.02 0.39
CA VAL A 674 26.55 2.11 1.80
C VAL A 674 27.17 3.28 2.59
N ARG A 675 27.79 4.26 1.91
CA ARG A 675 28.52 5.34 2.58
C ARG A 675 27.59 6.24 3.38
N ASP A 676 26.38 6.44 2.88
CA ASP A 676 25.36 7.24 3.54
C ASP A 676 24.64 6.49 4.66
N GLU A 677 24.47 5.18 4.57
CA GLU A 677 24.03 4.34 5.70
C GLU A 677 25.04 4.38 6.85
N PHE A 678 26.35 4.33 6.54
CA PHE A 678 27.39 4.47 7.58
C PHE A 678 27.33 5.85 8.24
N TYR A 679 27.13 6.90 7.44
CA TYR A 679 26.98 8.27 7.93
C TYR A 679 25.73 8.42 8.81
N TRP A 680 24.61 7.83 8.39
CA TRP A 680 23.34 7.87 9.11
C TRP A 680 23.38 7.09 10.40
N ALA A 681 23.82 5.84 10.39
CA ALA A 681 23.94 5.04 11.60
C ALA A 681 24.87 5.67 12.63
N ALA A 682 26.00 6.25 12.18
CA ALA A 682 26.91 6.99 13.06
C ALA A 682 26.26 8.25 13.64
N ALA A 683 25.47 8.98 12.85
CA ALA A 683 24.74 10.16 13.33
C ALA A 683 23.71 9.79 14.40
N GLU A 684 22.89 8.77 14.17
CA GLU A 684 21.89 8.30 15.14
C GLU A 684 22.54 7.77 16.43
N LEU A 685 23.62 6.98 16.31
CA LEU A 685 24.39 6.50 17.46
C LEU A 685 25.04 7.65 18.24
N PHE A 686 25.60 8.64 17.55
CA PHE A 686 26.18 9.81 18.20
C PHE A 686 25.13 10.61 18.96
N VAL A 687 24.02 10.96 18.32
CA VAL A 687 22.93 11.72 18.93
C VAL A 687 22.33 10.98 20.14
N THR A 688 22.27 9.65 20.07
CA THR A 688 21.73 8.81 21.15
C THR A 688 22.71 8.63 22.33
N THR A 689 24.02 8.58 22.08
CA THR A 689 25.02 8.16 23.09
C THR A 689 26.00 9.24 23.52
N GLY A 690 26.26 10.23 22.67
CA GLY A 690 27.32 11.23 22.84
C GLY A 690 28.74 10.67 22.74
N GLU A 691 28.94 9.43 22.29
CA GLU A 691 30.27 8.80 22.26
C GLU A 691 31.19 9.39 21.17
N GLU A 692 32.43 9.67 21.54
CA GLU A 692 33.43 10.32 20.66
C GLU A 692 33.74 9.52 19.39
N GLN A 693 33.62 8.19 19.43
CA GLN A 693 33.88 7.34 18.25
C GLN A 693 32.89 7.63 17.12
N TYR A 694 31.59 7.72 17.42
CA TYR A 694 30.58 7.99 16.42
C TYR A 694 30.63 9.44 15.95
N ALA A 695 31.01 10.39 16.83
CA ALA A 695 31.29 11.76 16.42
C ALA A 695 32.44 11.83 15.40
N ALA A 696 33.49 11.03 15.60
CA ALA A 696 34.62 10.93 14.68
C ALA A 696 34.21 10.28 13.35
N ASP A 697 33.36 9.26 13.36
CA ASP A 697 32.85 8.61 12.16
C ASP A 697 31.93 9.55 11.35
N VAL A 698 31.05 10.31 12.02
CA VAL A 698 30.24 11.37 11.40
C VAL A 698 31.13 12.42 10.75
N THR A 699 32.03 13.05 11.52
CA THR A 699 32.86 14.16 11.00
C THR A 699 33.94 13.71 10.01
N GLY A 700 34.35 12.45 10.08
CA GLY A 700 35.28 11.82 9.13
C GLY A 700 34.63 11.38 7.82
N SER A 701 33.30 11.25 7.79
CA SER A 701 32.57 10.91 6.56
C SER A 701 32.68 12.03 5.53
N PRO A 702 32.95 11.72 4.24
CA PRO A 702 32.93 12.72 3.19
C PRO A 702 31.55 13.36 3.01
N LEU A 703 30.49 12.66 3.43
CA LEU A 703 29.12 13.15 3.33
C LEU A 703 28.78 14.23 4.36
N HIS A 704 29.58 14.37 5.42
CA HIS A 704 29.34 15.38 6.45
C HIS A 704 29.47 16.81 5.94
N THR A 705 30.30 17.05 4.92
CA THR A 705 30.41 18.37 4.26
C THR A 705 29.92 18.38 2.82
N ALA A 706 29.59 17.23 2.25
CA ALA A 706 28.97 17.16 0.92
C ALA A 706 27.50 17.60 0.99
N ASP A 707 26.98 17.99 -0.17
CA ASP A 707 25.54 18.07 -0.35
C ASP A 707 24.97 16.65 -0.42
N VAL A 708 24.03 16.35 0.48
CA VAL A 708 23.37 15.05 0.59
C VAL A 708 21.95 15.09 0.04
N PHE A 709 21.44 16.27 -0.31
CA PHE A 709 20.06 16.46 -0.73
C PHE A 709 19.95 16.41 -2.26
N GLY A 710 19.61 15.23 -2.79
CA GLY A 710 19.32 15.04 -4.21
C GLY A 710 17.97 15.62 -4.65
N HIS A 711 17.62 15.51 -5.94
CA HIS A 711 16.36 16.06 -6.47
C HIS A 711 15.09 15.48 -5.82
N GLY A 712 15.15 14.25 -5.28
CA GLY A 712 14.04 13.60 -4.58
C GLY A 712 14.14 13.56 -3.05
N GLY A 713 15.12 14.24 -2.44
CA GLY A 713 15.33 14.17 -0.99
C GLY A 713 15.87 12.79 -0.56
N ALA A 714 15.31 12.22 0.50
CA ALA A 714 15.68 10.88 1.00
C ALA A 714 14.99 9.77 0.19
N SER A 715 15.66 8.63 0.03
CA SER A 715 15.07 7.39 -0.49
C SER A 715 15.62 6.18 0.26
N TRP A 716 15.07 5.00 0.02
CA TRP A 716 15.55 3.76 0.66
C TRP A 716 17.02 3.44 0.36
N GLY A 717 17.56 3.93 -0.77
CA GLY A 717 18.96 3.79 -1.17
C GLY A 717 19.73 5.12 -1.15
N SER A 718 19.16 6.14 -0.50
CA SER A 718 19.83 7.41 -0.25
C SER A 718 19.33 8.01 1.07
N VAL A 719 19.93 7.55 2.17
CA VAL A 719 19.53 7.84 3.56
C VAL A 719 20.41 8.91 4.22
N GLY A 720 21.41 9.43 3.52
CA GLY A 720 22.25 10.55 3.95
C GLY A 720 21.46 11.82 4.37
N PRO A 721 20.36 12.18 3.68
CA PRO A 721 19.44 13.22 4.15
C PRO A 721 18.90 12.98 5.57
N LEU A 722 18.54 11.75 5.95
CA LEU A 722 18.00 11.45 7.29
C LEU A 722 19.02 11.82 8.37
N ALA A 723 20.27 11.42 8.17
CA ALA A 723 21.39 11.79 9.05
C ALA A 723 21.54 13.30 9.21
N ARG A 724 21.44 14.04 8.10
CA ARG A 724 21.56 15.50 8.09
C ARG A 724 20.43 16.17 8.84
N LEU A 725 19.20 15.70 8.66
CA LEU A 725 18.01 16.20 9.35
C LEU A 725 18.09 15.92 10.86
N THR A 726 18.47 14.71 11.27
CA THR A 726 18.67 14.35 12.69
C THR A 726 19.72 15.25 13.35
N LEU A 727 20.89 15.41 12.74
CA LEU A 727 21.97 16.26 13.28
C LEU A 727 21.57 17.74 13.39
N ALA A 728 20.70 18.22 12.49
CA ALA A 728 20.23 19.60 12.49
C ALA A 728 19.19 19.89 13.57
N THR A 729 18.30 18.92 13.84
CA THR A 729 17.08 19.11 14.63
C THR A 729 17.19 18.57 16.06
N VAL A 730 17.81 17.42 16.26
CA VAL A 730 17.92 16.80 17.59
C VAL A 730 19.09 17.41 18.37
N PRO A 731 18.89 17.87 19.62
CA PRO A 731 19.97 18.45 20.42
C PRO A 731 21.18 17.52 20.57
N ASN A 732 22.37 18.00 20.18
CA ASN A 732 23.61 17.25 20.24
C ASN A 732 24.83 18.19 20.34
N ASP A 733 25.97 17.65 20.75
CA ASP A 733 27.23 18.40 20.95
C ASP A 733 28.21 18.26 19.77
N LEU A 734 27.74 17.89 18.57
CA LEU A 734 28.62 17.77 17.40
C LEU A 734 29.25 19.14 17.07
N PRO A 735 30.57 19.23 16.83
CA PRO A 735 31.16 20.46 16.31
C PRO A 735 30.56 20.80 14.94
N GLY A 736 30.25 22.08 14.70
CA GLY A 736 29.78 22.54 13.38
C GLY A 736 28.29 22.35 13.09
N VAL A 737 27.43 22.07 14.10
CA VAL A 737 25.96 21.96 13.91
C VAL A 737 25.34 23.19 13.22
N ALA A 738 25.93 24.38 13.38
CA ALA A 738 25.47 25.57 12.66
C ALA A 738 25.61 25.42 11.13
N ASP A 739 26.69 24.82 10.65
CA ASP A 739 26.92 24.56 9.23
C ASP A 739 25.98 23.46 8.71
N VAL A 740 25.71 22.44 9.55
CA VAL A 740 24.71 21.39 9.27
C VAL A 740 23.31 21.99 9.10
N ARG A 741 22.90 22.91 9.98
CA ARG A 741 21.61 23.62 9.85
C ARG A 741 21.58 24.50 8.61
N ALA A 742 22.68 25.21 8.33
CA ALA A 742 22.80 26.04 7.14
C ALA A 742 22.66 25.23 5.85
N SER A 743 23.17 24.00 5.78
CA SER A 743 22.99 23.14 4.59
C SER A 743 21.54 22.71 4.38
N VAL A 744 20.77 22.46 5.45
CA VAL A 744 19.33 22.15 5.34
C VAL A 744 18.56 23.34 4.76
N VAL A 745 18.83 24.53 5.30
CA VAL A 745 18.22 25.79 4.84
C VAL A 745 18.58 26.08 3.38
N ALA A 746 19.84 25.87 3.00
CA ALA A 746 20.30 26.06 1.61
C ALA A 746 19.63 25.08 0.63
N ALA A 747 19.44 23.81 1.02
CA ALA A 747 18.72 22.85 0.19
C ALA A 747 17.24 23.25 0.02
N ALA A 748 16.58 23.64 1.12
CA ALA A 748 15.20 24.15 1.07
C ALA A 748 15.07 25.38 0.15
N ASP A 749 16.03 26.30 0.18
CA ASP A 749 16.06 27.44 -0.74
C ASP A 749 16.09 27.00 -2.20
N GLY A 750 16.95 26.02 -2.55
CA GLY A 750 17.03 25.48 -3.91
C GLY A 750 15.74 24.80 -4.38
N TYR A 751 15.05 24.09 -3.49
CA TYR A 751 13.75 23.50 -3.82
C TYR A 751 12.66 24.55 -4.01
N LEU A 752 12.64 25.62 -3.20
CA LEU A 752 11.67 26.72 -3.39
C LEU A 752 11.91 27.51 -4.67
N GLU A 753 13.17 27.71 -5.07
CA GLU A 753 13.52 28.30 -6.37
C GLU A 753 12.98 27.45 -7.53
N THR A 754 13.11 26.12 -7.41
CA THR A 754 12.58 25.16 -8.38
C THR A 754 11.05 25.18 -8.42
N GLN A 755 10.41 25.16 -7.25
CA GLN A 755 8.95 25.20 -7.14
C GLN A 755 8.35 26.46 -7.77
N ALA A 756 8.97 27.62 -7.54
CA ALA A 756 8.53 28.89 -8.10
C ALA A 756 8.62 28.95 -9.63
N ALA A 757 9.46 28.11 -10.25
CA ALA A 757 9.60 28.00 -11.70
C ALA A 757 8.59 27.02 -12.33
N HIS A 758 7.95 26.16 -11.53
CA HIS A 758 7.05 25.10 -12.00
C HIS A 758 5.59 25.58 -11.99
N ALA A 759 4.90 25.58 -13.14
CA ALA A 759 3.53 26.08 -13.23
C ALA A 759 2.52 25.28 -12.37
N TRP A 760 2.84 24.01 -12.14
CA TRP A 760 2.11 23.10 -11.24
C TRP A 760 2.42 23.29 -9.75
N GLY A 761 3.44 24.10 -9.38
CA GLY A 761 3.85 24.27 -7.98
C GLY A 761 4.49 23.03 -7.35
N SER A 762 4.96 22.08 -8.17
CA SER A 762 5.69 20.89 -7.72
C SER A 762 7.08 21.27 -7.20
N VAL A 763 7.49 20.67 -6.09
CA VAL A 763 8.85 20.80 -5.53
C VAL A 763 9.85 19.81 -6.16
N TYR A 764 9.35 18.84 -6.92
CA TYR A 764 10.16 17.81 -7.56
C TYR A 764 10.45 18.19 -9.01
N SER A 765 11.74 18.33 -9.35
CA SER A 765 12.22 18.63 -10.70
C SER A 765 13.42 17.73 -11.02
N PRO A 766 13.17 16.49 -11.45
CA PRO A 766 14.23 15.54 -11.75
C PRO A 766 15.07 15.99 -12.95
N PRO A 767 16.35 15.59 -13.03
CA PRO A 767 17.20 15.88 -14.18
C PRO A 767 16.55 15.44 -15.50
N GLY A 768 16.52 16.34 -16.48
CA GLY A 768 15.92 16.05 -17.79
C GLY A 768 14.40 15.86 -17.77
N GLY A 769 13.72 16.20 -16.67
CA GLY A 769 12.27 16.07 -16.53
C GLY A 769 11.76 14.63 -16.45
N GLN A 770 12.64 13.64 -16.21
CA GLN A 770 12.24 12.23 -16.14
C GLN A 770 11.75 11.86 -14.75
N TYR A 771 10.47 11.52 -14.62
CA TYR A 771 9.87 11.11 -13.36
C TYR A 771 10.21 9.65 -13.07
N GLU A 772 10.70 9.39 -11.87
CA GLU A 772 11.12 8.06 -11.41
C GLU A 772 9.95 7.30 -10.73
N TRP A 773 10.07 5.98 -10.60
CA TRP A 773 9.16 5.18 -9.77
C TRP A 773 9.14 5.74 -8.35
N GLY A 774 7.95 6.12 -7.87
CA GLY A 774 7.79 6.71 -6.53
C GLY A 774 8.04 8.22 -6.53
N SER A 775 7.87 8.90 -7.67
CA SER A 775 8.03 10.36 -7.78
C SER A 775 7.20 11.14 -6.76
N ASN A 776 6.04 10.66 -6.34
CA ASN A 776 5.25 11.28 -5.26
C ASN A 776 5.94 11.18 -3.89
N SER A 777 6.66 10.08 -3.63
CA SER A 777 7.51 9.96 -2.44
C SER A 777 8.67 10.94 -2.50
N SER A 778 9.26 11.16 -3.67
CA SER A 778 10.28 12.20 -3.87
C SER A 778 9.75 13.60 -3.57
N VAL A 779 8.54 13.93 -4.05
CA VAL A 779 7.84 15.18 -3.67
C VAL A 779 7.73 15.28 -2.15
N ALA A 780 7.18 14.26 -1.49
CA ALA A 780 6.96 14.28 -0.05
C ALA A 780 8.27 14.37 0.76
N ASN A 781 9.33 13.68 0.33
CA ASN A 781 10.64 13.74 0.99
C ASN A 781 11.30 15.11 0.86
N VAL A 782 11.14 15.79 -0.29
CA VAL A 782 11.54 17.19 -0.43
C VAL A 782 10.74 18.11 0.51
N LEU A 783 9.44 17.86 0.66
CA LEU A 783 8.61 18.61 1.61
C LEU A 783 9.08 18.49 3.06
N VAL A 784 9.57 17.32 3.48
CA VAL A 784 10.20 17.14 4.82
C VAL A 784 11.39 18.09 5.00
N ILE A 785 12.22 18.25 3.97
CA ILE A 785 13.42 19.12 4.03
C ILE A 785 13.00 20.58 4.15
N ILE A 786 12.04 21.03 3.34
CA ILE A 786 11.50 22.40 3.38
C ILE A 786 10.85 22.67 4.75
N ALA A 787 10.01 21.76 5.23
CA ALA A 787 9.39 21.81 6.55
C ALA A 787 10.43 21.88 7.68
N THR A 788 11.52 21.12 7.57
CA THR A 788 12.61 21.18 8.55
C THR A 788 13.29 22.55 8.54
N ALA A 789 13.47 23.18 7.37
CA ALA A 789 13.98 24.55 7.30
C ALA A 789 13.02 25.55 7.98
N TYR A 790 11.70 25.35 7.89
CA TYR A 790 10.73 26.10 8.69
C TYR A 790 10.96 25.91 10.19
N ASP A 791 11.09 24.67 10.67
CA ASP A 791 11.29 24.39 12.09
C ASP A 791 12.60 24.99 12.64
N LEU A 792 13.64 25.08 11.80
CA LEU A 792 14.94 25.66 12.15
C LEU A 792 14.94 27.20 12.18
N THR A 793 14.14 27.85 11.32
CA THR A 793 14.24 29.29 11.04
C THR A 793 13.02 30.10 11.49
N GLY A 794 11.83 29.48 11.49
CA GLY A 794 10.53 30.14 11.62
C GLY A 794 10.13 30.99 10.41
N GLU A 795 10.81 30.88 9.26
CA GLU A 795 10.50 31.67 8.08
C GLU A 795 9.27 31.13 7.33
N GLN A 796 8.20 31.94 7.27
CA GLN A 796 6.91 31.57 6.69
C GLN A 796 6.99 31.02 5.26
N ARG A 797 7.94 31.48 4.44
CA ARG A 797 8.12 31.01 3.05
C ARG A 797 8.31 29.50 2.92
N TYR A 798 8.88 28.86 3.94
CA TYR A 798 9.05 27.41 3.95
C TYR A 798 7.72 26.69 4.23
N LEU A 799 6.92 27.17 5.18
CA LEU A 799 5.57 26.66 5.40
C LEU A 799 4.71 26.85 4.15
N ASP A 800 4.79 28.02 3.51
CA ASP A 800 4.08 28.31 2.28
C ASP A 800 4.48 27.33 1.16
N GLY A 801 5.77 27.05 0.99
CA GLY A 801 6.24 26.06 0.01
C GLY A 801 5.75 24.64 0.29
N VAL A 802 5.63 24.24 1.56
CA VAL A 802 5.04 22.95 1.93
C VAL A 802 3.57 22.87 1.58
N LEU A 803 2.80 23.92 1.88
CA LEU A 803 1.38 23.99 1.54
C LEU A 803 1.16 23.95 0.02
N GLU A 804 1.93 24.71 -0.75
CA GLU A 804 1.84 24.69 -2.22
C GLU A 804 2.28 23.35 -2.81
N GLY A 805 3.29 22.68 -2.25
CA GLY A 805 3.73 21.38 -2.75
C GLY A 805 2.71 20.27 -2.47
N LEU A 806 1.90 20.38 -1.41
CA LEU A 806 0.77 19.49 -1.19
C LEU A 806 -0.35 19.65 -2.23
N ASP A 807 -0.53 20.85 -2.79
CA ASP A 807 -1.53 21.06 -3.85
C ASP A 807 -1.31 20.10 -5.01
N TYR A 808 -0.04 19.82 -5.36
CA TYR A 808 0.33 18.84 -6.39
C TYR A 808 -0.17 17.44 -6.04
N LEU A 809 0.01 16.96 -4.81
CA LEU A 809 -0.45 15.62 -4.38
C LEU A 809 -1.98 15.52 -4.31
N PHE A 810 -2.68 16.64 -4.16
CA PHE A 810 -4.14 16.70 -4.03
C PHE A 810 -4.87 17.17 -5.31
N GLY A 811 -4.21 17.19 -6.46
CA GLY A 811 -4.87 17.38 -7.76
C GLY A 811 -4.52 18.64 -8.53
N ARG A 812 -3.67 19.54 -8.01
CA ARG A 812 -3.05 20.61 -8.80
C ARG A 812 -1.86 20.04 -9.59
N ASN A 813 -2.14 19.07 -10.45
CA ASN A 813 -1.17 18.42 -11.32
C ASN A 813 -1.76 18.21 -12.72
N ALA A 814 -0.92 17.73 -13.64
CA ALA A 814 -1.27 17.54 -15.04
C ALA A 814 -2.48 16.63 -15.26
N LEU A 815 -2.73 15.70 -14.35
CA LEU A 815 -3.79 14.70 -14.43
C LEU A 815 -5.06 15.09 -13.67
N ASN A 816 -5.04 16.18 -12.90
CA ASN A 816 -6.13 16.54 -11.98
C ASN A 816 -6.50 15.39 -11.03
N GLN A 817 -5.47 14.71 -10.53
CA GLN A 817 -5.61 13.48 -9.76
C GLN A 817 -5.12 13.73 -8.33
N SER A 818 -5.91 13.45 -7.31
CA SER A 818 -5.28 13.25 -6.01
C SER A 818 -4.61 11.88 -5.96
N TYR A 819 -3.34 11.85 -5.57
CA TYR A 819 -2.60 10.61 -5.38
C TYR A 819 -2.80 9.99 -3.99
N VAL A 820 -3.62 10.61 -3.14
CA VAL A 820 -3.91 10.16 -1.78
C VAL A 820 -5.34 9.66 -1.69
N THR A 821 -5.51 8.38 -1.39
CA THR A 821 -6.82 7.72 -1.31
C THR A 821 -7.74 8.40 -0.31
N GLY A 822 -9.02 8.59 -0.66
CA GLY A 822 -10.02 9.21 0.20
C GLY A 822 -9.89 10.74 0.37
N TRP A 823 -8.88 11.38 -0.24
CA TRP A 823 -8.63 12.80 -0.12
C TRP A 823 -8.78 13.50 -1.48
N GLY A 824 -9.75 14.42 -1.59
CA GLY A 824 -10.11 15.09 -2.84
C GLY A 824 -11.34 14.45 -3.51
N SER A 825 -11.84 15.10 -4.57
CA SER A 825 -13.06 14.64 -5.26
C SER A 825 -12.84 13.52 -6.26
N VAL A 826 -11.61 13.42 -6.81
CA VAL A 826 -11.12 12.29 -7.59
C VAL A 826 -9.71 11.98 -7.09
N PHE A 827 -9.57 10.77 -6.57
CA PHE A 827 -8.38 10.28 -5.91
C PHE A 827 -8.04 8.88 -6.40
N SER A 828 -6.81 8.44 -6.17
CA SER A 828 -6.32 7.09 -6.54
C SER A 828 -7.18 6.02 -5.85
N GLN A 829 -7.79 5.12 -6.60
CA GLN A 829 -8.69 4.09 -6.06
C GLN A 829 -8.13 2.67 -6.17
N ASN A 830 -7.21 2.44 -7.10
CA ASN A 830 -6.81 1.09 -7.50
C ASN A 830 -5.31 0.89 -7.33
N GLN A 831 -4.77 1.31 -6.18
CA GLN A 831 -3.34 1.14 -5.93
C GLN A 831 -2.96 -0.35 -5.96
N HIS A 832 -1.86 -0.70 -6.64
CA HIS A 832 -1.42 -2.09 -6.81
C HIS A 832 -1.21 -2.75 -5.45
N SER A 833 -2.10 -3.69 -5.12
CA SER A 833 -2.09 -4.41 -3.83
C SER A 833 -2.78 -5.76 -3.95
N ARG A 834 -2.17 -6.79 -3.37
CA ARG A 834 -2.78 -8.13 -3.27
C ARG A 834 -4.04 -8.15 -2.41
N TRP A 835 -4.11 -7.29 -1.40
CA TRP A 835 -5.26 -7.21 -0.49
C TRP A 835 -6.28 -6.17 -0.93
N PHE A 836 -5.84 -4.94 -1.24
CA PHE A 836 -6.74 -3.83 -1.58
C PHE A 836 -7.18 -3.89 -3.05
N ALA A 837 -7.90 -4.95 -3.40
CA ALA A 837 -8.13 -5.37 -4.78
C ALA A 837 -9.60 -5.29 -5.23
N ALA A 838 -10.36 -4.30 -4.73
CA ALA A 838 -11.75 -4.05 -5.10
C ALA A 838 -12.00 -4.01 -6.63
N GLN A 839 -11.03 -3.48 -7.40
CA GLN A 839 -11.10 -3.46 -8.85
C GLN A 839 -11.20 -4.86 -9.46
N LEU A 840 -10.54 -5.86 -8.85
CA LEU A 840 -10.58 -7.24 -9.30
C LEU A 840 -11.74 -8.00 -8.65
N ASP A 841 -11.95 -7.84 -7.35
CA ASP A 841 -13.01 -8.52 -6.61
C ASP A 841 -13.77 -7.48 -5.76
N PRO A 842 -15.02 -7.12 -6.11
CA PRO A 842 -15.81 -6.15 -5.37
C PRO A 842 -16.11 -6.53 -3.90
N ALA A 843 -15.81 -7.77 -3.49
CA ALA A 843 -15.88 -8.18 -2.08
C ALA A 843 -14.66 -7.74 -1.27
N LEU A 844 -13.57 -7.34 -1.92
CA LEU A 844 -12.36 -6.81 -1.30
C LEU A 844 -12.41 -5.28 -1.24
N PRO A 845 -11.72 -4.66 -0.27
CA PRO A 845 -11.73 -3.21 -0.12
C PRO A 845 -10.84 -2.48 -1.12
N HIS A 846 -11.12 -1.20 -1.33
CA HIS A 846 -10.16 -0.25 -1.89
C HIS A 846 -9.06 0.05 -0.85
N PRO A 847 -7.90 0.62 -1.26
CA PRO A 847 -6.89 1.07 -0.31
C PRO A 847 -7.48 2.02 0.74
N PRO A 848 -7.03 1.94 2.01
CA PRO A 848 -7.55 2.77 3.09
C PRO A 848 -7.30 4.24 2.81
N ALA A 849 -8.17 5.12 3.30
CA ALA A 849 -7.94 6.57 3.18
C ALA A 849 -6.57 6.96 3.77
N GLY A 850 -5.87 7.87 3.11
CA GLY A 850 -4.54 8.34 3.51
C GLY A 850 -3.38 7.50 3.00
N SER A 851 -3.55 6.67 1.97
CA SER A 851 -2.45 5.96 1.30
C SER A 851 -1.97 6.66 0.03
N LEU A 852 -0.65 6.70 -0.16
CA LEU A 852 0.01 7.44 -1.23
C LEU A 852 0.34 6.52 -2.40
N ALA A 853 -0.14 6.85 -3.59
CA ALA A 853 0.26 6.20 -4.83
C ALA A 853 1.68 6.61 -5.24
N GLY A 854 2.40 5.72 -5.92
CA GLY A 854 3.78 5.97 -6.39
C GLY A 854 3.92 7.23 -7.25
N GLY A 855 2.93 7.50 -8.10
CA GLY A 855 2.86 8.69 -8.93
C GLY A 855 3.40 8.49 -10.34
N PRO A 856 3.49 9.59 -11.13
CA PRO A 856 3.97 9.50 -12.50
C PRO A 856 5.37 8.88 -12.58
N ASN A 857 5.56 8.01 -13.57
CA ASN A 857 6.83 7.34 -13.83
C ASN A 857 7.07 7.33 -15.34
N SER A 858 8.02 8.12 -15.82
CA SER A 858 8.40 8.19 -17.23
C SER A 858 9.65 7.36 -17.56
N MET A 859 10.18 6.60 -16.59
CA MET A 859 11.30 5.69 -16.84
C MET A 859 10.79 4.35 -17.39
N THR A 860 10.76 4.25 -18.72
CA THR A 860 10.26 3.08 -19.45
C THR A 860 10.94 1.76 -19.07
N SER A 861 12.19 1.80 -18.61
CA SER A 861 12.92 0.62 -18.12
C SER A 861 12.33 -0.01 -16.86
N THR A 862 11.45 0.70 -16.15
CA THR A 862 10.77 0.24 -14.94
C THR A 862 9.29 -0.05 -15.14
N TRP A 863 8.78 0.18 -16.35
CA TRP A 863 7.35 0.05 -16.61
C TRP A 863 6.88 -1.39 -16.54
N ASP A 864 5.75 -1.56 -15.87
CA ASP A 864 4.94 -2.77 -15.93
C ASP A 864 4.30 -2.94 -17.32
N PRO A 865 3.85 -4.15 -17.70
CA PRO A 865 3.19 -4.40 -18.98
C PRO A 865 1.96 -3.51 -19.22
N THR A 866 1.24 -3.11 -18.17
CA THR A 866 0.07 -2.22 -18.28
C THR A 866 0.49 -0.83 -18.74
N MET A 867 1.53 -0.26 -18.13
CA MET A 867 2.13 1.02 -18.53
C MET A 867 2.70 0.95 -19.94
N GLN A 868 3.42 -0.12 -20.28
CA GLN A 868 3.99 -0.32 -21.62
C GLN A 868 2.89 -0.36 -22.70
N ALA A 869 1.78 -1.05 -22.42
CA ALA A 869 0.65 -1.14 -23.34
C ALA A 869 -0.08 0.21 -23.47
N ALA A 870 -0.41 0.87 -22.35
CA ALA A 870 -1.15 2.13 -22.37
C ALA A 870 -0.35 3.27 -23.01
N PHE A 871 0.95 3.35 -22.72
CA PHE A 871 1.84 4.42 -23.18
C PHE A 871 2.82 3.94 -24.25
N ALA A 872 2.39 3.04 -25.14
CA ALA A 872 3.21 2.52 -26.23
C ALA A 872 3.77 3.63 -27.15
N GLN A 873 3.04 4.75 -27.28
CA GLN A 873 3.43 5.94 -28.04
C GLN A 873 4.18 6.99 -27.20
N GLY A 874 4.47 6.68 -25.93
CA GLY A 874 5.02 7.60 -24.94
C GLY A 874 3.96 8.41 -24.21
N CYS A 875 4.41 9.19 -23.23
CA CYS A 875 3.59 10.10 -22.43
C CYS A 875 4.44 11.29 -21.97
N ALA A 876 3.81 12.45 -21.75
CA ALA A 876 4.45 13.55 -21.05
C ALA A 876 4.79 13.08 -19.62
N PRO A 877 5.97 13.42 -19.04
CA PRO A 877 6.43 12.81 -17.80
C PRO A 877 5.44 12.89 -16.62
N ALA A 878 4.79 14.04 -16.42
CA ALA A 878 3.80 14.25 -15.36
C ALA A 878 2.43 13.58 -15.64
N ARG A 879 2.25 12.99 -16.83
CA ARG A 879 1.04 12.26 -17.26
C ARG A 879 1.24 10.73 -17.32
N CYS A 880 2.45 10.24 -17.11
CA CYS A 880 2.77 8.80 -17.13
C CYS A 880 2.31 8.08 -15.85
N TYR A 881 1.00 8.02 -15.62
CA TYR A 881 0.38 7.37 -14.46
C TYR A 881 -0.97 6.75 -14.84
N LEU A 882 -1.27 5.59 -14.26
CA LEU A 882 -2.54 4.89 -14.42
C LEU A 882 -3.12 4.53 -13.06
N ASP A 883 -4.37 4.93 -12.78
CA ASP A 883 -5.09 4.46 -11.59
C ASP A 883 -5.68 3.05 -11.81
N GLU A 884 -4.80 2.09 -12.05
CA GLU A 884 -5.11 0.70 -12.39
C GLU A 884 -4.32 -0.25 -11.48
N ILE A 885 -4.98 -1.28 -10.97
CA ILE A 885 -4.39 -2.23 -10.02
C ILE A 885 -3.21 -3.00 -10.60
N SER A 886 -3.17 -3.19 -11.93
CA SER A 886 -2.05 -3.84 -12.61
C SER A 886 -0.86 -2.89 -12.88
N SER A 887 -0.97 -1.60 -12.57
CA SER A 887 0.14 -0.65 -12.75
C SER A 887 0.98 -0.49 -11.48
N TRP A 888 1.84 -1.47 -11.19
CA TRP A 888 2.77 -1.35 -10.06
C TRP A 888 3.82 -0.26 -10.25
N ALA A 889 4.23 0.03 -11.49
CA ALA A 889 5.30 0.99 -11.77
C ALA A 889 4.88 2.45 -11.55
N SER A 890 3.58 2.76 -11.48
CA SER A 890 3.06 4.11 -11.26
C SER A 890 2.06 4.21 -10.10
N ASN A 891 1.37 3.13 -9.74
CA ASN A 891 0.26 3.17 -8.80
C ASN A 891 0.37 2.12 -7.69
N GLU A 892 1.56 1.64 -7.33
CA GLU A 892 1.70 0.81 -6.12
C GLU A 892 1.41 1.60 -4.83
N ILE A 893 1.39 0.89 -3.71
CA ILE A 893 1.31 1.42 -2.34
C ILE A 893 2.47 0.83 -1.54
N THR A 894 3.17 1.62 -0.73
CA THR A 894 4.32 1.13 0.05
C THR A 894 4.47 1.80 1.42
N ILE A 895 5.17 1.15 2.34
CA ILE A 895 5.49 1.68 3.68
C ILE A 895 6.35 2.95 3.65
N ASN A 896 7.30 3.07 2.70
CA ASN A 896 8.18 4.24 2.64
C ASN A 896 7.47 5.47 2.06
N TRP A 897 6.46 5.28 1.21
CA TRP A 897 5.66 6.39 0.68
C TRP A 897 4.64 6.87 1.72
N ASN A 898 4.03 5.93 2.44
CA ASN A 898 3.09 6.26 3.51
C ASN A 898 3.75 6.85 4.77
N SER A 899 5.02 6.53 5.05
CA SER A 899 5.73 7.06 6.22
C SER A 899 6.12 8.52 6.01
N VAL A 900 6.61 8.87 4.82
CA VAL A 900 6.87 10.27 4.46
C VAL A 900 5.57 11.08 4.34
N LEU A 901 4.48 10.50 3.80
CA LEU A 901 3.16 11.15 3.81
C LEU A 901 2.70 11.42 5.26
N SER A 902 2.87 10.45 6.16
CA SER A 902 2.52 10.60 7.58
C SER A 902 3.27 11.75 8.26
N TRP A 903 4.55 11.92 7.93
CA TRP A 903 5.38 13.02 8.44
C TRP A 903 4.85 14.37 7.94
N VAL A 904 4.66 14.51 6.62
CA VAL A 904 4.20 15.77 6.00
C VAL A 904 2.78 16.12 6.45
N ALA A 905 1.88 15.14 6.49
CA ALA A 905 0.52 15.28 7.00
C ALA A 905 0.52 15.76 8.46
N SER A 906 1.40 15.20 9.30
CA SER A 906 1.57 15.64 10.68
C SER A 906 2.02 17.10 10.75
N PHE A 907 3.03 17.48 9.95
CA PHE A 907 3.51 18.86 9.87
C PHE A 907 2.38 19.84 9.51
N VAL A 908 1.67 19.62 8.40
CA VAL A 908 0.62 20.58 7.98
C VAL A 908 -0.59 20.59 8.88
N ALA A 909 -0.92 19.47 9.53
CA ALA A 909 -1.96 19.41 10.55
C ALA A 909 -1.60 20.31 11.76
N ASP A 910 -0.33 20.39 12.17
CA ASP A 910 0.09 21.29 13.27
C ASP A 910 -0.15 22.77 12.95
N HIS A 911 -0.10 23.11 11.66
CA HIS A 911 -0.30 24.47 11.15
C HIS A 911 -1.76 24.81 10.86
N GLY A 912 -2.67 23.85 10.96
CA GLY A 912 -4.10 24.12 11.06
C GLY A 912 -4.44 24.96 12.31
N GLN A 913 -5.37 25.90 12.18
CA GLN A 913 -5.88 26.70 13.33
C GLN A 913 -7.09 26.06 14.02
N ALA A 914 -7.32 24.78 13.78
CA ALA A 914 -8.37 24.03 14.43
C ALA A 914 -8.08 23.84 15.92
N ALA A 915 -9.11 23.99 16.75
CA ALA A 915 -9.08 23.34 18.05
C ALA A 915 -9.07 21.82 17.81
N PRO A 916 -8.19 21.04 18.48
CA PRO A 916 -8.13 19.60 18.27
C PRO A 916 -9.51 18.97 18.44
N VAL A 917 -9.88 18.05 17.55
CA VAL A 917 -11.17 17.36 17.58
C VAL A 917 -11.34 16.73 18.96
N ALA A 918 -12.42 17.12 19.64
CA ALA A 918 -12.63 16.70 21.01
C ALA A 918 -13.07 15.21 21.04
N VAL A 919 -12.26 14.36 21.64
CA VAL A 919 -12.53 12.92 21.83
C VAL A 919 -13.10 12.70 23.23
N ALA A 920 -14.28 12.08 23.33
CA ALA A 920 -14.93 11.82 24.62
C ALA A 920 -14.06 10.90 25.51
N PRO A 921 -14.15 11.01 26.84
CA PRO A 921 -13.28 10.23 27.71
C PRO A 921 -13.58 8.73 27.61
N GLU A 922 -12.56 7.88 27.67
CA GLU A 922 -12.69 6.42 27.77
C GLU A 922 -11.87 5.89 28.94
N VAL A 923 -12.45 5.04 29.79
CA VAL A 923 -11.76 4.57 31.01
C VAL A 923 -10.72 3.50 30.67
N THR A 924 -9.44 3.87 30.68
CA THR A 924 -8.30 3.00 30.39
C THR A 924 -7.81 2.21 31.60
N THR A 925 -8.04 2.67 32.84
CA THR A 925 -7.70 1.91 34.06
C THR A 925 -8.86 1.86 35.03
N GLN A 926 -9.30 0.64 35.36
CA GLN A 926 -10.38 0.39 36.31
C GLN A 926 -9.87 0.27 37.76
N PRO A 927 -10.54 0.91 38.74
CA PRO A 927 -10.14 0.79 40.14
C PRO A 927 -10.46 -0.60 40.71
N GLN A 928 -9.52 -1.15 41.48
CA GLN A 928 -9.64 -2.47 42.10
C GLN A 928 -10.10 -2.36 43.55
N GLY A 929 -10.90 -3.33 44.01
CA GLY A 929 -11.35 -3.39 45.40
C GLY A 929 -10.21 -3.68 46.39
N VAL A 930 -10.27 -3.10 47.58
CA VAL A 930 -9.22 -3.22 48.63
C VAL A 930 -9.83 -3.64 49.96
N THR A 931 -9.17 -4.60 50.64
CA THR A 931 -9.46 -4.95 52.03
C THR A 931 -8.30 -4.54 52.92
N ALA A 932 -8.53 -3.71 53.94
CA ALA A 932 -7.47 -3.25 54.84
C ALA A 932 -7.94 -3.16 56.30
N ALA A 933 -6.98 -3.11 57.24
CA ALA A 933 -7.26 -3.02 58.66
C ALA A 933 -7.89 -1.67 59.04
N LEU A 934 -8.69 -1.65 60.11
CA LEU A 934 -9.34 -0.43 60.60
C LEU A 934 -8.29 0.62 61.01
N GLY A 935 -8.37 1.81 60.43
CA GLY A 935 -7.43 2.91 60.61
C GLY A 935 -6.27 2.95 59.60
N ALA A 936 -6.14 1.95 58.71
CA ALA A 936 -5.15 1.97 57.63
C ALA A 936 -5.63 2.81 56.44
N THR A 937 -4.70 3.20 55.57
CA THR A 937 -5.01 3.87 54.29
C THR A 937 -5.13 2.84 53.18
N ALA A 938 -6.24 2.87 52.44
CA ALA A 938 -6.45 2.15 51.19
C ALA A 938 -6.29 3.11 50.01
N THR A 939 -5.73 2.62 48.90
CA THR A 939 -5.50 3.40 47.67
C THR A 939 -6.28 2.78 46.53
N LEU A 940 -6.98 3.61 45.76
CA LEU A 940 -7.70 3.25 44.54
C LEU A 940 -7.13 4.08 43.38
N THR A 941 -6.94 3.47 42.22
CA THR A 941 -6.38 4.13 41.03
C THR A 941 -7.31 3.94 39.83
N ALA A 942 -7.55 5.00 39.07
CA ALA A 942 -8.31 4.97 37.83
C ALA A 942 -7.71 5.98 36.84
N ALA A 943 -7.81 5.70 35.54
CA ALA A 943 -7.34 6.56 34.46
C ALA A 943 -8.33 6.51 33.28
N ALA A 944 -8.31 7.55 32.46
CA ALA A 944 -9.07 7.64 31.22
C ALA A 944 -8.28 8.43 30.16
N SER A 945 -8.44 8.03 28.90
CA SER A 945 -8.01 8.78 27.72
C SER A 945 -9.06 9.85 27.36
N GLY A 946 -8.76 10.71 26.39
CA GLY A 946 -9.68 11.71 25.84
C GLY A 946 -9.02 13.05 25.57
N THR A 947 -9.54 13.80 24.60
CA THR A 947 -9.01 15.09 24.15
C THR A 947 -10.10 16.15 24.22
N PRO A 948 -9.93 17.27 24.96
CA PRO A 948 -8.86 17.55 25.91
C PRO A 948 -8.80 16.51 27.05
N ALA A 949 -7.63 16.42 27.71
CA ALA A 949 -7.40 15.50 28.82
C ALA A 949 -8.53 15.60 29.87
N PRO A 950 -9.20 14.47 30.22
CA PRO A 950 -10.37 14.52 31.07
C PRO A 950 -10.03 14.86 32.52
N THR A 951 -10.85 15.72 33.12
CA THR A 951 -10.85 15.93 34.57
C THR A 951 -11.50 14.74 35.26
N VAL A 952 -11.02 14.37 36.45
CA VAL A 952 -11.58 13.26 37.24
C VAL A 952 -12.26 13.78 38.51
N GLN A 953 -13.37 13.15 38.89
CA GLN A 953 -14.04 13.33 40.19
C GLN A 953 -14.41 11.96 40.77
N TRP A 954 -13.87 11.64 41.94
CA TRP A 954 -14.26 10.40 42.64
C TRP A 954 -15.60 10.54 43.34
N GLN A 955 -16.39 9.48 43.29
CA GLN A 955 -17.66 9.35 43.99
C GLN A 955 -17.64 8.14 44.91
N VAL A 956 -18.37 8.23 46.03
CA VAL A 956 -18.57 7.15 46.99
C VAL A 956 -20.05 6.86 47.16
N ARG A 957 -20.37 5.56 47.31
CA ARG A 957 -21.68 5.07 47.72
C ARG A 957 -21.52 4.17 48.94
N ARG A 958 -22.26 4.47 50.01
CA ARG A 958 -22.30 3.67 51.24
C ARG A 958 -23.65 2.97 51.34
N GLY A 959 -23.66 1.64 51.36
CA GLY A 959 -24.89 0.84 51.33
C GLY A 959 -25.71 1.06 50.04
N ALA A 960 -27.03 1.11 50.16
CA ALA A 960 -27.96 1.36 49.05
C ALA A 960 -28.23 2.86 48.78
N GLY A 961 -27.35 3.75 49.25
CA GLY A 961 -27.49 5.20 49.06
C GLY A 961 -27.19 5.67 47.63
N ALA A 962 -27.33 6.97 47.38
CA ALA A 962 -26.89 7.60 46.13
C ALA A 962 -25.37 7.77 46.09
N TRP A 963 -24.83 7.98 44.89
CA TRP A 963 -23.44 8.40 44.69
C TRP A 963 -23.25 9.85 45.14
N THR A 964 -22.20 10.10 45.90
CA THR A 964 -21.82 11.44 46.36
C THR A 964 -20.35 11.70 46.05
N ASP A 965 -20.04 12.90 45.57
CA ASP A 965 -18.66 13.32 45.31
C ASP A 965 -17.82 13.26 46.59
N VAL A 966 -16.61 12.74 46.48
CA VAL A 966 -15.59 12.83 47.52
C VAL A 966 -14.93 14.21 47.37
N PRO A 967 -15.07 15.11 48.36
CA PRO A 967 -14.59 16.48 48.22
C PRO A 967 -13.08 16.55 47.95
N GLY A 968 -12.68 17.24 46.88
CA GLY A 968 -11.27 17.45 46.51
C GLY A 968 -10.56 16.24 45.89
N ALA A 969 -11.28 15.14 45.64
CA ALA A 969 -10.71 13.95 45.03
C ALA A 969 -10.74 14.06 43.49
N THR A 970 -9.81 14.85 42.94
CA THR A 970 -9.69 15.14 41.50
C THR A 970 -8.39 14.64 40.87
N SER A 971 -7.79 13.61 41.48
CA SER A 971 -6.60 12.92 40.96
C SER A 971 -6.97 11.51 40.50
N GLY A 972 -6.20 10.93 39.58
CA GLY A 972 -6.33 9.52 39.18
C GLY A 972 -6.12 8.53 40.34
N THR A 973 -5.62 8.99 41.48
CA THR A 973 -5.50 8.20 42.71
C THR A 973 -6.35 8.78 43.85
N LEU A 974 -7.16 7.94 44.47
CA LEU A 974 -7.92 8.24 45.69
C LEU A 974 -7.34 7.48 46.89
N THR A 975 -7.03 8.19 47.97
CA THR A 975 -6.66 7.59 49.25
C THR A 975 -7.82 7.67 50.24
N VAL A 976 -8.15 6.54 50.86
CA VAL A 976 -9.27 6.39 51.80
C VAL A 976 -8.74 5.85 53.12
N THR A 977 -9.01 6.55 54.23
CA THR A 977 -8.79 5.97 55.57
C THR A 977 -9.90 4.97 55.87
N VAL A 978 -9.54 3.71 56.11
CA VAL A 978 -10.49 2.63 56.29
C VAL A 978 -11.12 2.70 57.68
N THR A 979 -12.37 3.15 57.74
CA THR A 979 -13.19 3.15 58.96
C THR A 979 -14.30 2.09 58.89
N ALA A 980 -15.05 1.90 59.98
CA ALA A 980 -16.22 1.01 59.97
C ALA A 980 -17.31 1.43 58.97
N GLN A 981 -17.36 2.71 58.55
CA GLN A 981 -18.31 3.18 57.53
C GLN A 981 -17.89 2.79 56.12
N GLU A 982 -16.61 2.46 55.93
CA GLU A 982 -16.04 2.07 54.64
C GLU A 982 -16.18 0.58 54.39
N ASP A 983 -16.63 -0.21 55.38
CA ASP A 983 -16.89 -1.63 55.22
C ASP A 983 -18.06 -1.89 54.26
N GLY A 984 -17.74 -2.22 53.01
CA GLY A 984 -18.72 -2.40 51.94
C GLY A 984 -19.04 -1.13 51.18
N ALA A 985 -18.34 -0.01 51.42
CA ALA A 985 -18.45 1.18 50.58
C ALA A 985 -17.95 0.88 49.15
N ARG A 986 -18.53 1.55 48.17
CA ARG A 986 -18.17 1.47 46.74
C ARG A 986 -17.68 2.82 46.26
N TYR A 987 -16.61 2.82 45.48
CA TYR A 987 -16.01 4.02 44.89
C TYR A 987 -15.97 3.88 43.37
N ARG A 988 -16.12 5.00 42.66
CA ARG A 988 -15.95 5.09 41.21
C ARG A 988 -15.35 6.44 40.84
N ALA A 989 -14.63 6.49 39.73
CA ALA A 989 -14.13 7.73 39.13
C ALA A 989 -15.01 8.15 37.96
N VAL A 990 -15.31 9.43 37.85
CA VAL A 990 -16.04 10.03 36.73
C VAL A 990 -15.08 10.97 36.00
N PHE A 991 -14.83 10.67 34.72
CA PHE A 991 -13.91 11.40 33.84
C PHE A 991 -14.71 12.27 32.89
N THR A 992 -14.40 13.57 32.78
CA THR A 992 -15.17 14.55 32.00
C THR A 992 -14.27 15.47 31.20
N ASN A 993 -14.59 15.66 29.92
CA ASN A 993 -14.05 16.73 29.07
C ASN A 993 -15.17 17.39 28.24
N THR A 994 -14.81 18.21 27.25
CA THR A 994 -15.77 18.92 26.40
C THR A 994 -16.54 18.02 25.43
N ALA A 995 -16.02 16.83 25.11
CA ALA A 995 -16.66 15.87 24.21
C ALA A 995 -17.58 14.86 24.94
N GLY A 996 -17.39 14.64 26.23
CA GLY A 996 -18.28 13.74 26.98
C GLY A 996 -17.83 13.37 28.39
N THR A 997 -18.36 12.26 28.88
CA THR A 997 -18.08 11.74 30.22
C THR A 997 -18.02 10.22 30.21
N ALA A 998 -17.04 9.62 30.88
CA ALA A 998 -16.99 8.19 31.16
C ALA A 998 -16.88 7.90 32.65
N THR A 999 -17.45 6.79 33.09
CA THR A 999 -17.50 6.40 34.51
C THR A 999 -16.85 5.04 34.69
N SER A 1000 -15.93 4.93 35.64
CA SER A 1000 -15.26 3.66 35.95
C SER A 1000 -16.21 2.62 36.54
N GLN A 1001 -15.77 1.37 36.54
CA GLN A 1001 -16.34 0.30 37.36
C GLN A 1001 -16.26 0.64 38.85
N GLU A 1002 -17.07 -0.05 39.65
CA GLU A 1002 -17.15 0.16 41.10
C GLU A 1002 -16.08 -0.64 41.87
N ALA A 1003 -15.25 0.04 42.67
CA ALA A 1003 -14.30 -0.60 43.58
C ALA A 1003 -14.85 -0.68 45.01
N ALA A 1004 -14.82 -1.88 45.61
CA ALA A 1004 -15.24 -2.10 46.99
C ALA A 1004 -14.09 -1.83 47.96
N VAL A 1005 -14.32 -1.01 48.99
CA VAL A 1005 -13.48 -0.99 50.18
C VAL A 1005 -14.12 -1.89 51.23
N ALA A 1006 -13.32 -2.73 51.88
CA ALA A 1006 -13.76 -3.62 52.95
C ALA A 1006 -12.81 -3.54 54.14
N VAL A 1007 -13.36 -3.72 55.34
CA VAL A 1007 -12.56 -3.73 56.56
C VAL A 1007 -12.14 -5.18 56.86
N GLN A 1008 -10.84 -5.39 57.08
CA GLN A 1008 -10.33 -6.69 57.49
C GLN A 1008 -11.02 -7.14 58.78
N ARG A 1009 -11.70 -8.29 58.73
CA ARG A 1009 -12.38 -8.85 59.89
C ARG A 1009 -11.35 -9.42 60.87
N VAL A 1010 -11.50 -9.09 62.15
CA VAL A 1010 -10.58 -9.51 63.23
C VAL A 1010 -11.40 -10.26 64.27
N ALA A 1011 -11.03 -11.53 64.50
CA ALA A 1011 -11.68 -12.37 65.51
C ALA A 1011 -11.57 -11.75 66.91
N PRO A 1012 -12.50 -12.07 67.84
CA PRO A 1012 -12.51 -11.44 69.15
C PRO A 1012 -11.25 -11.80 69.94
N ALA A 1013 -10.58 -10.80 70.53
CA ALA A 1013 -9.43 -10.99 71.40
C ALA A 1013 -9.77 -10.49 72.81
N VAL A 1014 -9.73 -11.37 73.81
CA VAL A 1014 -10.08 -11.00 75.18
C VAL A 1014 -9.04 -10.03 75.75
N THR A 1015 -9.50 -8.84 76.15
CA THR A 1015 -8.67 -7.80 76.78
C THR A 1015 -8.88 -7.71 78.28
N ARG A 1016 -10.01 -8.25 78.81
CA ARG A 1016 -10.26 -8.34 80.25
C ARG A 1016 -10.95 -9.66 80.59
N HIS A 1017 -10.31 -10.44 81.44
CA HIS A 1017 -10.91 -11.63 82.06
C HIS A 1017 -11.69 -11.23 83.32
N PRO A 1018 -12.78 -11.95 83.65
CA PRO A 1018 -13.47 -11.77 84.92
C PRO A 1018 -12.58 -12.20 86.09
N ALA A 1019 -12.66 -11.48 87.20
CA ALA A 1019 -11.95 -11.81 88.44
C ALA A 1019 -12.83 -12.69 89.35
N ALA A 1020 -12.20 -13.56 90.14
CA ALA A 1020 -12.92 -14.36 91.14
C ALA A 1020 -13.55 -13.44 92.21
N VAL A 1021 -14.80 -13.73 92.58
CA VAL A 1021 -15.58 -12.90 93.52
C VAL A 1021 -15.89 -13.70 94.77
N SER A 1022 -15.64 -13.12 95.94
CA SER A 1022 -16.13 -13.64 97.22
C SER A 1022 -17.24 -12.74 97.75
N ALA A 1023 -18.45 -13.26 97.84
CA ALA A 1023 -19.63 -12.47 98.20
C ALA A 1023 -20.50 -13.20 99.24
N ARG A 1024 -21.25 -12.42 100.03
CA ARG A 1024 -22.07 -12.96 101.13
C ARG A 1024 -23.33 -13.64 100.56
N LEU A 1025 -23.78 -14.70 101.23
CA LEU A 1025 -25.05 -15.33 100.89
C LEU A 1025 -26.18 -14.28 100.90
N GLY A 1026 -26.99 -14.24 99.84
CA GLY A 1026 -28.07 -13.25 99.66
C GLY A 1026 -27.66 -11.92 99.01
N SER A 1027 -26.36 -11.68 98.74
CA SER A 1027 -25.90 -10.52 97.97
C SER A 1027 -25.80 -10.83 96.47
N TRP A 1028 -25.30 -9.87 95.67
CA TRP A 1028 -25.01 -10.05 94.25
C TRP A 1028 -23.50 -10.09 93.99
N ALA A 1029 -23.06 -10.94 93.08
CA ALA A 1029 -21.69 -10.96 92.56
C ALA A 1029 -21.67 -10.37 91.15
N THR A 1030 -20.63 -9.59 90.84
CA THR A 1030 -20.45 -8.92 89.55
C THR A 1030 -19.16 -9.39 88.90
N PHE A 1031 -19.23 -9.81 87.64
CA PHE A 1031 -18.10 -10.20 86.81
C PHE A 1031 -18.04 -9.32 85.57
N ASP A 1032 -16.88 -8.74 85.29
CA ASP A 1032 -16.67 -7.92 84.09
C ASP A 1032 -15.71 -8.62 83.12
N ALA A 1033 -16.00 -8.54 81.84
CA ALA A 1033 -15.14 -9.04 80.76
C ALA A 1033 -15.13 -8.05 79.58
N ALA A 1034 -14.05 -8.03 78.82
CA ALA A 1034 -13.95 -7.22 77.61
C ALA A 1034 -13.15 -7.96 76.53
N ALA A 1035 -13.48 -7.69 75.27
CA ALA A 1035 -12.72 -8.14 74.11
C ALA A 1035 -12.73 -7.05 73.03
N THR A 1036 -11.66 -7.00 72.23
CA THR A 1036 -11.58 -6.26 70.97
C THR A 1036 -11.91 -7.18 69.80
N GLY A 1037 -12.11 -6.62 68.61
CA GLY A 1037 -12.38 -7.36 67.37
C GLY A 1037 -13.23 -6.54 66.41
N TYR A 1038 -13.23 -6.90 65.12
CA TYR A 1038 -14.04 -6.27 64.09
C TYR A 1038 -14.78 -7.32 63.24
N PRO A 1039 -16.11 -7.23 63.06
CA PRO A 1039 -17.03 -6.31 63.74
C PRO A 1039 -16.99 -6.46 65.26
N ALA A 1040 -17.46 -5.45 66.00
CA ALA A 1040 -17.43 -5.45 67.46
C ALA A 1040 -18.08 -6.74 68.01
N PRO A 1041 -17.40 -7.49 68.91
CA PRO A 1041 -17.89 -8.79 69.36
C PRO A 1041 -19.08 -8.67 70.31
N SER A 1042 -20.08 -9.52 70.08
CA SER A 1042 -21.15 -9.77 71.04
C SER A 1042 -20.66 -10.69 72.16
N VAL A 1043 -21.22 -10.59 73.37
CA VAL A 1043 -20.82 -11.42 74.52
C VAL A 1043 -21.96 -12.30 74.99
N ARG A 1044 -21.64 -13.52 75.42
CA ARG A 1044 -22.55 -14.41 76.16
C ARG A 1044 -21.83 -15.03 77.34
N TRP A 1045 -22.46 -15.04 78.50
CA TRP A 1045 -21.89 -15.69 79.68
C TRP A 1045 -22.24 -17.16 79.76
N GLN A 1046 -21.30 -17.94 80.29
CA GLN A 1046 -21.47 -19.34 80.59
C GLN A 1046 -21.13 -19.61 82.06
N VAL A 1047 -21.84 -20.54 82.67
CA VAL A 1047 -21.62 -21.03 84.03
C VAL A 1047 -21.33 -22.52 84.01
N ARG A 1048 -20.47 -22.98 84.92
CA ARG A 1048 -20.33 -24.40 85.23
C ARG A 1048 -20.25 -24.61 86.74
N TRP A 1049 -20.67 -25.79 87.18
CA TRP A 1049 -20.46 -26.27 88.55
C TRP A 1049 -19.26 -27.21 88.56
N PHE A 1050 -18.27 -26.92 89.41
CA PHE A 1050 -17.05 -27.72 89.53
C PHE A 1050 -16.38 -27.98 88.15
N ARG A 1051 -16.19 -29.25 87.77
CA ARG A 1051 -15.64 -29.66 86.46
C ARG A 1051 -16.71 -30.08 85.44
N GLY A 1052 -17.97 -29.71 85.66
CA GLY A 1052 -19.08 -29.98 84.74
C GLY A 1052 -19.03 -29.18 83.44
N PRO A 1053 -19.97 -29.43 82.50
CA PRO A 1053 -20.04 -28.71 81.23
C PRO A 1053 -20.38 -27.23 81.42
N TRP A 1054 -19.97 -26.42 80.44
CA TRP A 1054 -20.34 -25.01 80.38
C TRP A 1054 -21.76 -24.86 79.85
N LEU A 1055 -22.63 -24.24 80.64
CA LEU A 1055 -24.02 -23.96 80.28
C LEU A 1055 -24.21 -22.45 80.07
N PRO A 1056 -25.03 -22.01 79.11
CA PRO A 1056 -25.28 -20.58 78.91
C PRO A 1056 -26.00 -20.00 80.14
N VAL A 1057 -25.61 -18.80 80.54
CA VAL A 1057 -26.39 -17.98 81.48
C VAL A 1057 -27.45 -17.24 80.65
N PRO A 1058 -28.75 -17.54 80.83
CA PRO A 1058 -29.80 -16.93 80.01
C PRO A 1058 -29.78 -15.41 80.10
N PHE A 1059 -29.97 -14.74 78.96
CA PHE A 1059 -30.11 -13.28 78.84
C PHE A 1059 -28.88 -12.44 79.24
N ALA A 1060 -27.74 -13.07 79.56
CA ALA A 1060 -26.51 -12.37 79.91
C ALA A 1060 -25.70 -11.99 78.66
N SER A 1061 -26.13 -10.90 78.00
CA SER A 1061 -25.52 -10.37 76.77
C SER A 1061 -24.70 -9.09 76.96
N SER A 1062 -24.42 -8.71 78.21
CA SER A 1062 -23.58 -7.56 78.56
C SER A 1062 -22.17 -8.00 78.95
N SER A 1063 -21.19 -7.12 78.77
CA SER A 1063 -19.81 -7.29 79.24
C SER A 1063 -19.71 -7.39 80.76
N THR A 1064 -20.77 -7.05 81.48
CA THR A 1064 -20.91 -7.24 82.92
C THR A 1064 -22.02 -8.25 83.23
N LEU A 1065 -21.67 -9.33 83.92
CA LEU A 1065 -22.61 -10.30 84.47
C LEU A 1065 -22.84 -10.03 85.95
N ARG A 1066 -24.11 -9.96 86.36
CA ARG A 1066 -24.51 -9.86 87.77
C ARG A 1066 -25.37 -11.05 88.14
N VAL A 1067 -24.95 -11.84 89.13
CA VAL A 1067 -25.64 -13.07 89.57
C VAL A 1067 -25.94 -13.03 91.08
N PRO A 1068 -27.10 -13.55 91.52
CA PRO A 1068 -27.40 -13.63 92.95
C PRO A 1068 -26.57 -14.73 93.60
N VAL A 1069 -26.05 -14.47 94.79
CA VAL A 1069 -25.25 -15.40 95.57
C VAL A 1069 -26.19 -16.29 96.38
N THR A 1070 -26.48 -17.48 95.85
CA THR A 1070 -27.37 -18.48 96.47
C THR A 1070 -26.56 -19.67 97.02
N PRO A 1071 -27.13 -20.56 97.85
CA PRO A 1071 -26.42 -21.76 98.30
C PRO A 1071 -25.97 -22.66 97.15
N LEU A 1072 -26.73 -22.65 96.05
CA LEU A 1072 -26.44 -23.41 94.82
C LEU A 1072 -25.31 -22.80 93.98
N ALA A 1073 -24.87 -21.58 94.30
CA ALA A 1073 -23.76 -20.90 93.60
C ALA A 1073 -22.37 -21.35 94.11
N TYR A 1074 -22.31 -22.16 95.18
CA TYR A 1074 -21.04 -22.66 95.72
C TYR A 1074 -20.30 -23.53 94.70
N GLY A 1075 -19.04 -23.20 94.43
CA GLY A 1075 -18.21 -23.93 93.46
C GLY A 1075 -18.55 -23.64 91.99
N THR A 1076 -19.32 -22.58 91.72
CA THR A 1076 -19.60 -22.13 90.34
C THR A 1076 -18.44 -21.32 89.77
N GLN A 1077 -18.22 -21.48 88.46
CA GLN A 1077 -17.32 -20.65 87.68
C GLN A 1077 -18.07 -20.01 86.52
N TYR A 1078 -17.73 -18.76 86.22
CA TYR A 1078 -18.32 -17.97 85.14
C TYR A 1078 -17.25 -17.58 84.11
N ARG A 1079 -17.57 -17.70 82.83
CA ARG A 1079 -16.73 -17.16 81.73
C ARG A 1079 -17.60 -16.42 80.73
N ALA A 1080 -17.04 -15.40 80.08
CA ALA A 1080 -17.65 -14.74 78.94
C ALA A 1080 -17.12 -15.37 77.65
N VAL A 1081 -17.99 -15.53 76.65
CA VAL A 1081 -17.62 -15.92 75.29
C VAL A 1081 -17.99 -14.77 74.37
N PHE A 1082 -16.96 -14.18 73.76
CA PHE A 1082 -17.10 -13.11 72.78
C PHE A 1082 -17.13 -13.70 71.38
N THR A 1083 -18.08 -13.29 70.55
CA THR A 1083 -18.29 -13.81 69.19
C THR A 1083 -18.56 -12.67 68.22
N ASN A 1084 -17.88 -12.67 67.08
CA ASN A 1084 -18.21 -11.88 65.90
C ASN A 1084 -18.16 -12.75 64.63
N ALA A 1085 -18.35 -12.15 63.46
CA ALA A 1085 -18.34 -12.87 62.18
C ALA A 1085 -16.98 -13.54 61.83
N ALA A 1086 -15.88 -13.14 62.47
CA ALA A 1086 -14.55 -13.72 62.25
C ALA A 1086 -14.19 -14.85 63.23
N GLY A 1087 -14.97 -15.05 64.31
CA GLY A 1087 -14.73 -16.15 65.25
C GLY A 1087 -15.23 -15.87 66.65
N SER A 1088 -14.71 -16.64 67.62
CA SER A 1088 -15.05 -16.48 69.03
C SER A 1088 -13.86 -16.68 69.96
N ALA A 1089 -13.86 -16.01 71.11
CA ALA A 1089 -12.88 -16.18 72.17
C ALA A 1089 -13.57 -16.22 73.55
N ALA A 1090 -13.18 -17.21 74.36
CA ALA A 1090 -13.67 -17.36 75.72
C ALA A 1090 -12.67 -16.77 76.73
N THR A 1091 -13.17 -16.08 77.76
CA THR A 1091 -12.34 -15.65 78.87
C THR A 1091 -11.87 -16.84 79.71
N GLN A 1092 -10.80 -16.64 80.47
CA GLN A 1092 -10.53 -17.50 81.61
C GLN A 1092 -11.73 -17.47 82.60
N PRO A 1093 -12.02 -18.60 83.27
CA PRO A 1093 -13.16 -18.70 84.17
C PRO A 1093 -12.88 -18.09 85.55
N ALA A 1094 -13.84 -17.34 86.09
CA ALA A 1094 -13.80 -16.75 87.42
C ALA A 1094 -14.69 -17.53 88.40
N ALA A 1095 -14.15 -17.86 89.57
CA ALA A 1095 -14.91 -18.57 90.60
C ALA A 1095 -15.76 -17.62 91.47
N LEU A 1096 -16.95 -18.07 91.86
CA LEU A 1096 -17.77 -17.44 92.89
C LEU A 1096 -17.64 -18.21 94.21
N THR A 1097 -17.08 -17.55 95.24
CA THR A 1097 -16.97 -18.10 96.59
C THR A 1097 -18.07 -17.50 97.48
N VAL A 1098 -18.94 -18.35 98.04
CA VAL A 1098 -20.02 -17.94 98.93
C VAL A 1098 -19.51 -17.83 100.37
N ARG A 1099 -19.69 -16.67 101.01
CA ARG A 1099 -19.42 -16.47 102.45
C ARG A 1099 -20.72 -16.58 103.26
N LEU A 1100 -20.80 -17.57 104.14
CA LEU A 1100 -21.84 -17.71 105.16
C LEU A 1100 -21.40 -16.86 106.36
N GLY A 1101 -22.11 -15.79 106.74
CA GLY A 1101 -21.66 -14.89 107.82
C GLY A 1101 -21.44 -15.66 109.14
N ARG A 1102 -20.41 -15.38 109.96
CA ARG A 1102 -19.53 -14.20 110.13
C ARG A 1102 -18.40 -14.03 109.10
#